data_AF-A0A090AGW5-F1
#
_entry.id   AF-A0A090AGW5-F1
#
_cell.length_a   1.000
_cell.length_b   1.000
_cell.length_c   1.000
_cell.angle_alpha   90.00
_cell.angle_beta   90.00
_cell.angle_gamma   90.00
#
_symmetry.space_group_name_H-M   'P 1'
#
loop_
_entity.id
_entity.type
_entity.pdbx_description
1 polymer ?
#
loop_
_entity_poly.entity_id
_entity_poly.type
_entity_poly.pdbx_seq_one_letter_code
_entity_poly.pdbx_strand_id
1 'polypeptide(L)'
;MIHPPIITHPISRVVQLIEDKLPSSALLGQNRQPITDKIPYGNIPVTLTSETCLQFHLIPQEEVITGIQLRFGTYCRVNHCQVTIRLNDYTHRFNASELLDNELIDIFLPHPQKCLPGQPLRLELYSEDATENNVVAVWCMKIPPTFFDNLTLQPFTLPTISSPQVSIVIPVFNKALYTYNCLLTVQACDPEINKEVIVINNASTDETVDLLQQLQVGFKVIHNSTNQGFVQACRQGARIAAGEWIVFLNNDTQVTPGWLANMIKAMNTDPQIGITGSKLIYPSGWLQEAGGIIFNDASGWNYGRLQDPTDPRFNQSRAVDYCSGASLMIRKNLWEQSGGFDIRYAPAYYEDTDLCFAVRQLGYKIWYCHNSEVVHHEGITSGTDINQGYKAYQLINQKKFQAKWWAVLATHFPPPPQTSPELAALHLVTDKPLTFRIPDHKILATHLLGQGWAANFWSYLNLHKVDEELKLIQSMGFNTVIILVPWVGFQTQVNPITYYEDYFILFKQLLDKVQLHDLKVILRLGYTHDNGPPSEPEGFLRQIVVGADAVMLTAWCDYLERLWSIAQSYPNLLGGFISWEDFFLMDLTHIPLDNRLLFAERTGYQNYLKQHYPLETLAIHYQQAFATYTEIPIPAFKSNGIQLFSEFWDDLLINKIFKISKQHFPLLTMEVRIDCDPQAESYICHQTTFDISVDTHLTMIYYTPAWGASNEGQLESADTLLKRLPVLFETVRNQTNHNVIFIDQFNFIDNTPGFERNTGILPQQVAQFLVEVAPILQQQTIGYGLWAWRDVRANALKNGLFERNYPSWDLSQGEIVFDAVEQKKVVLLKSGGTLQQLLSTCFGVPLVTDKLFQFDFKIKPTVAFTRQKPSLLAISVSYAHQVCYENQVSWRSQDWQAIHLEGLPFGTGYELKLENQGTPLLLADFYLYQHYQENGIIDANGQEKIFYQQFISLNQQLSVSQQPSPKTFFRLEEITPSIFNGLFPDRWMGKTLTGIIAKPKELDYFTFIVKAYIPENWPDYHNYLTITLGNQIYCVHHPIGTGYNEIIIDSLTHAEFEPILFLQFEAETVFSPNQYDTYSEDNREVSLLLIEFGFVAYEKINKILTH
;
A
#
# COMPACT_ATOMS: atom_id res chain seq x y z
N MET A 1 -30.29 -31.62 29.45
CA MET A 1 -31.48 -31.76 28.58
C MET A 1 -32.08 -30.37 28.49
N ILE A 2 -32.07 -29.62 27.39
CA ILE A 2 -32.49 -29.93 26.01
C ILE A 2 -31.62 -29.09 25.02
N HIS A 3 -31.43 -29.65 23.82
CA HIS A 3 -30.60 -29.20 22.69
C HIS A 3 -30.91 -27.81 22.10
N PRO A 4 -29.95 -27.15 21.41
CA PRO A 4 -30.21 -26.19 20.35
C PRO A 4 -30.26 -26.85 18.95
N PRO A 5 -31.10 -26.36 18.02
CA PRO A 5 -31.14 -26.81 16.63
C PRO A 5 -30.06 -26.12 15.77
N ILE A 6 -29.64 -26.86 14.76
CA ILE A 6 -28.47 -26.67 13.90
C ILE A 6 -28.74 -25.67 12.77
N ILE A 7 -27.74 -24.85 12.49
CA ILE A 7 -27.60 -23.85 11.43
C ILE A 7 -27.44 -24.54 10.06
N THR A 8 -28.12 -24.01 9.04
CA THR A 8 -27.98 -24.37 7.61
C THR A 8 -26.64 -23.90 7.03
N HIS A 9 -25.88 -24.81 6.42
CA HIS A 9 -24.60 -24.58 5.72
C HIS A 9 -24.76 -24.01 4.29
N PRO A 10 -23.72 -23.32 3.77
CA PRO A 10 -23.23 -23.64 2.43
C PRO A 10 -21.71 -23.86 2.37
N ILE A 11 -21.30 -24.68 1.39
CA ILE A 11 -19.94 -25.01 0.90
C ILE A 11 -19.19 -26.09 1.71
N SER A 12 -19.29 -27.34 1.24
CA SER A 12 -18.53 -28.50 1.71
C SER A 12 -17.16 -28.64 1.01
N ARG A 13 -16.19 -29.13 1.80
CA ARG A 13 -14.75 -29.28 1.53
C ARG A 13 -14.37 -30.76 1.31
N VAL A 14 -13.33 -30.98 0.50
CA VAL A 14 -12.23 -31.99 0.54
C VAL A 14 -12.56 -33.50 0.71
N VAL A 15 -12.04 -34.32 -0.22
CA VAL A 15 -12.00 -35.81 -0.20
C VAL A 15 -10.68 -36.32 0.40
N GLN A 16 -10.69 -37.36 1.24
CA GLN A 16 -9.50 -38.09 1.74
C GLN A 16 -9.65 -39.62 1.58
N LEU A 17 -8.54 -40.35 1.36
CA LEU A 17 -8.43 -41.81 1.07
C LEU A 17 -7.94 -42.63 2.30
N ILE A 18 -8.49 -43.84 2.50
CA ILE A 18 -7.97 -44.95 3.34
C ILE A 18 -8.21 -46.29 2.60
N GLU A 19 -7.25 -47.22 2.65
CA GLU A 19 -7.25 -48.55 2.00
C GLU A 19 -7.78 -49.70 2.86
N ASP A 20 -8.26 -50.78 2.21
CA ASP A 20 -8.09 -52.16 2.69
C ASP A 20 -8.13 -53.24 1.55
N LYS A 21 -7.44 -54.36 1.80
CA LYS A 21 -6.82 -55.39 0.92
C LYS A 21 -7.71 -56.36 0.09
N LEU A 22 -7.10 -56.98 -0.95
CA LEU A 22 -7.14 -58.40 -1.46
C LEU A 22 -7.27 -58.54 -3.02
N PRO A 23 -7.18 -59.74 -3.66
CA PRO A 23 -6.03 -60.23 -4.43
C PRO A 23 -6.28 -60.39 -5.95
N SER A 24 -5.18 -60.70 -6.66
CA SER A 24 -5.05 -61.19 -8.04
C SER A 24 -6.29 -61.82 -8.72
N SER A 25 -6.65 -61.31 -9.91
CA SER A 25 -6.57 -62.01 -11.23
C SER A 25 -7.64 -61.59 -12.25
N ALA A 26 -7.24 -61.66 -13.52
CA ALA A 26 -8.03 -61.94 -14.74
C ALA A 26 -8.62 -60.78 -15.59
N LEU A 27 -7.88 -60.54 -16.69
CA LEU A 27 -8.29 -60.64 -18.10
C LEU A 27 -8.88 -59.43 -18.85
N LEU A 28 -8.21 -59.19 -19.99
CA LEU A 28 -8.35 -58.17 -21.03
C LEU A 28 -9.58 -58.33 -21.94
N GLY A 29 -10.00 -57.21 -22.53
CA GLY A 29 -10.77 -57.16 -23.77
C GLY A 29 -10.77 -55.76 -24.43
N GLN A 30 -10.17 -55.67 -25.62
CA GLN A 30 -10.37 -54.65 -26.69
C GLN A 30 -10.22 -53.14 -26.42
N ASN A 31 -9.83 -52.68 -25.25
CA ASN A 31 -9.79 -51.25 -24.92
C ASN A 31 -8.41 -50.60 -25.13
N ARG A 32 -8.40 -49.32 -25.56
CA ARG A 32 -7.26 -48.38 -25.49
C ARG A 32 -6.42 -48.73 -24.26
N GLN A 33 -5.10 -48.92 -24.41
CA GLN A 33 -4.30 -49.38 -23.28
C GLN A 33 -4.38 -48.33 -22.15
N PRO A 34 -5.00 -48.65 -21.01
CA PRO A 34 -4.92 -47.76 -19.87
C PRO A 34 -3.46 -47.76 -19.45
N ILE A 35 -2.86 -46.58 -19.26
CA ILE A 35 -1.60 -46.52 -18.53
C ILE A 35 -1.94 -46.80 -17.06
N THR A 36 -2.10 -48.07 -16.70
CA THR A 36 -2.19 -48.55 -15.32
C THR A 36 -0.82 -48.97 -14.78
N ASP A 37 0.22 -48.94 -15.61
CA ASP A 37 1.59 -49.28 -15.22
C ASP A 37 2.40 -48.04 -14.86
N LYS A 38 2.64 -47.89 -13.54
CA LYS A 38 3.78 -47.19 -12.90
C LYS A 38 4.28 -45.92 -13.60
N ILE A 39 3.43 -44.90 -13.74
CA ILE A 39 3.94 -43.53 -13.91
C ILE A 39 4.45 -43.07 -12.52
N PRO A 40 5.72 -42.66 -12.38
CA PRO A 40 6.21 -42.15 -11.10
C PRO A 40 5.41 -40.91 -10.69
N TYR A 41 4.76 -40.96 -9.53
CA TYR A 41 4.07 -39.83 -8.94
C TYR A 41 5.06 -38.70 -8.61
N GLY A 42 4.97 -37.67 -9.45
CA GLY A 42 5.68 -36.40 -9.46
C GLY A 42 5.07 -35.60 -10.61
N ASN A 43 5.37 -34.31 -10.69
CA ASN A 43 5.00 -33.50 -11.85
C ASN A 43 5.73 -34.03 -13.11
N ILE A 44 5.18 -35.07 -13.74
CA ILE A 44 5.69 -35.61 -15.00
C ILE A 44 4.75 -35.13 -16.11
N PRO A 45 5.26 -34.40 -17.11
CA PRO A 45 4.45 -34.03 -18.27
C PRO A 45 3.99 -35.30 -18.98
N VAL A 46 2.67 -35.51 -19.08
CA VAL A 46 2.11 -36.62 -19.86
C VAL A 46 1.61 -36.10 -21.20
N THR A 47 2.18 -36.66 -22.27
CA THR A 47 1.79 -36.43 -23.65
C THR A 47 0.55 -37.27 -24.00
N LEU A 48 -0.57 -36.59 -24.29
CA LEU A 48 -1.74 -37.24 -24.88
C LEU A 48 -1.51 -37.50 -26.37
N THR A 49 -1.67 -38.76 -26.80
CA THR A 49 -1.70 -39.20 -28.21
C THR A 49 -3.05 -39.88 -28.49
N SER A 50 -3.36 -40.16 -29.77
CA SER A 50 -4.57 -40.92 -30.15
C SER A 50 -4.66 -42.32 -29.53
N GLU A 51 -3.54 -42.85 -29.02
CA GLU A 51 -3.46 -44.14 -28.34
C GLU A 51 -3.39 -44.02 -26.80
N THR A 52 -3.24 -42.81 -26.24
CA THR A 52 -3.06 -42.60 -24.80
C THR A 52 -4.37 -42.24 -24.10
N CYS A 53 -4.67 -42.91 -22.99
CA CYS A 53 -5.78 -42.54 -22.10
C CYS A 53 -5.30 -42.48 -20.65
N LEU A 54 -5.44 -41.31 -20.03
CA LEU A 54 -5.24 -41.10 -18.60
C LEU A 54 -6.51 -41.48 -17.85
N GLN A 55 -6.38 -42.26 -16.79
CA GLN A 55 -7.52 -42.71 -15.98
C GLN A 55 -7.30 -42.38 -14.51
N PHE A 56 -8.32 -41.79 -13.89
CA PHE A 56 -8.35 -41.42 -12.48
C PHE A 56 -9.58 -42.03 -11.81
N HIS A 57 -9.44 -42.41 -10.55
CA HIS A 57 -10.54 -42.84 -9.69
C HIS A 57 -10.82 -41.74 -8.65
N LEU A 58 -11.97 -41.07 -8.77
CA LEU A 58 -12.40 -40.00 -7.86
C LEU A 58 -13.37 -40.57 -6.82
N ILE A 59 -13.12 -40.41 -5.53
CA ILE A 59 -14.03 -40.89 -4.49
C ILE A 59 -14.85 -39.70 -3.97
N PRO A 60 -16.15 -39.59 -4.25
CA PRO A 60 -16.95 -38.48 -3.75
C PRO A 60 -17.30 -38.67 -2.28
N GLN A 61 -17.28 -37.57 -1.52
CA GLN A 61 -17.72 -37.50 -0.12
C GLN A 61 -19.21 -37.19 0.02
N GLU A 62 -19.84 -36.75 -1.08
CA GLU A 62 -21.25 -36.37 -1.11
C GLU A 62 -22.06 -37.30 -2.00
N GLU A 63 -23.38 -37.34 -1.75
CA GLU A 63 -24.31 -38.13 -2.54
C GLU A 63 -24.57 -37.56 -3.93
N VAL A 64 -24.19 -36.29 -4.17
CA VAL A 64 -24.50 -35.56 -5.41
C VAL A 64 -23.30 -34.73 -5.86
N ILE A 65 -22.86 -34.92 -7.11
CA ILE A 65 -21.82 -34.10 -7.74
C ILE A 65 -22.45 -33.24 -8.82
N THR A 66 -22.23 -31.93 -8.75
CA THR A 66 -22.73 -30.94 -9.70
C THR A 66 -21.69 -30.51 -10.74
N GLY A 67 -20.41 -30.79 -10.50
CA GLY A 67 -19.31 -30.45 -11.40
C GLY A 67 -17.97 -30.99 -10.92
N ILE A 68 -16.97 -30.94 -11.79
CA ILE A 68 -15.56 -31.19 -11.47
C ILE A 68 -14.71 -30.01 -11.95
N GLN A 69 -13.73 -29.59 -11.17
CA GLN A 69 -12.79 -28.55 -11.55
C GLN A 69 -11.42 -29.20 -11.81
N LEU A 70 -10.84 -28.92 -12.97
CA LEU A 70 -9.52 -29.44 -13.37
C LEU A 70 -8.59 -28.26 -13.68
N ARG A 71 -7.38 -28.30 -13.13
CA ARG A 71 -6.34 -27.31 -13.43
C ARG A 71 -5.38 -27.88 -14.47
N PHE A 72 -5.14 -27.14 -15.55
CA PHE A 72 -4.16 -27.47 -16.58
C PHE A 72 -2.98 -26.50 -16.50
N GLY A 73 -1.77 -27.02 -16.41
CA GLY A 73 -0.52 -26.27 -16.67
C GLY A 73 -0.10 -26.51 -18.12
N THR A 74 0.49 -25.53 -18.80
CA THR A 74 0.96 -25.70 -20.18
C THR A 74 2.39 -25.18 -20.37
N TYR A 75 3.16 -25.87 -21.21
CA TYR A 75 4.42 -25.36 -21.77
C TYR A 75 4.56 -25.65 -23.28
N CYS A 76 3.54 -26.21 -23.94
CA CYS A 76 3.61 -26.50 -25.37
C CYS A 76 2.29 -26.12 -26.04
N ARG A 77 2.28 -24.97 -26.72
CA ARG A 77 1.18 -24.54 -27.60
C ARG A 77 1.32 -25.26 -28.95
N VAL A 78 0.28 -25.97 -29.37
CA VAL A 78 0.01 -26.19 -30.80
C VAL A 78 -1.50 -26.04 -31.04
N ASN A 79 -1.84 -25.31 -32.10
CA ASN A 79 -3.22 -24.98 -32.46
C ASN A 79 -4.02 -26.24 -32.88
N HIS A 80 -5.24 -26.36 -32.35
CA HIS A 80 -6.31 -27.28 -32.78
C HIS A 80 -6.16 -28.77 -32.39
N CYS A 81 -6.06 -29.08 -31.10
CA CYS A 81 -6.20 -30.44 -30.58
C CYS A 81 -7.45 -30.55 -29.68
N GLN A 82 -8.34 -31.51 -29.93
CA GLN A 82 -9.55 -31.71 -29.12
C GLN A 82 -9.26 -32.63 -27.93
N VAL A 83 -9.41 -32.10 -26.71
CA VAL A 83 -9.30 -32.88 -25.47
C VAL A 83 -10.69 -33.34 -25.06
N THR A 84 -10.82 -34.64 -24.77
CA THR A 84 -12.05 -35.26 -24.29
C THR A 84 -11.88 -35.72 -22.86
N ILE A 85 -12.84 -35.34 -22.02
CA ILE A 85 -12.96 -35.74 -20.62
C ILE A 85 -14.21 -36.59 -20.48
N ARG A 86 -14.08 -37.79 -19.93
CA ARG A 86 -15.22 -38.66 -19.63
C ARG A 86 -15.30 -38.91 -18.13
N LEU A 87 -16.43 -38.59 -17.51
CA LEU A 87 -16.76 -38.94 -16.13
C LEU A 87 -17.97 -39.87 -16.14
N ASN A 88 -17.75 -41.17 -15.93
CA ASN A 88 -18.75 -42.21 -16.18
C ASN A 88 -19.42 -42.07 -17.57
N ASP A 89 -20.71 -41.70 -17.62
CA ASP A 89 -21.49 -41.54 -18.86
C ASP A 89 -21.45 -40.10 -19.42
N TYR A 90 -20.93 -39.14 -18.65
CA TYR A 90 -20.83 -37.76 -19.10
C TYR A 90 -19.52 -37.54 -19.88
N THR A 91 -19.61 -36.87 -21.03
CA THR A 91 -18.46 -36.53 -21.86
C THR A 91 -18.44 -35.02 -22.11
N HIS A 92 -17.30 -34.40 -21.82
CA HIS A 92 -17.02 -32.99 -22.11
C HIS A 92 -15.85 -32.89 -23.10
N ARG A 93 -15.93 -31.95 -24.05
CA ARG A 93 -14.91 -31.75 -25.08
C ARG A 93 -14.59 -30.27 -25.20
N PHE A 94 -13.31 -29.93 -25.25
CA PHE A 94 -12.84 -28.57 -25.45
C PHE A 94 -11.59 -28.56 -26.34
N ASN A 95 -11.24 -27.40 -26.90
CA ASN A 95 -10.03 -27.27 -27.70
C ASN A 95 -8.86 -26.87 -26.80
N ALA A 96 -7.72 -27.55 -26.91
CA ALA A 96 -6.53 -27.22 -26.14
C ALA A 96 -6.03 -25.78 -26.40
N SER A 97 -6.35 -25.18 -27.54
CA SER A 97 -6.00 -23.77 -27.83
C SER A 97 -6.77 -22.74 -27.00
N GLU A 98 -7.85 -23.16 -26.33
CA GLU A 98 -8.67 -22.29 -25.47
C GLU A 98 -8.08 -22.14 -24.06
N LEU A 99 -7.05 -22.93 -23.72
CA LEU A 99 -6.39 -22.90 -22.42
C LEU A 99 -5.32 -21.79 -22.32
N LEU A 100 -5.44 -20.96 -21.29
CA LEU A 100 -4.39 -20.08 -20.78
C LEU A 100 -3.48 -20.83 -19.79
N ASP A 101 -2.23 -20.36 -19.61
CA ASP A 101 -1.32 -20.98 -18.64
C ASP A 101 -1.91 -20.96 -17.22
N ASN A 102 -1.93 -22.14 -16.57
CA ASN A 102 -2.50 -22.36 -15.24
C ASN A 102 -4.02 -22.11 -15.11
N GLU A 103 -4.77 -22.17 -16.21
CA GLU A 103 -6.22 -22.00 -16.18
C GLU A 103 -6.94 -23.17 -15.48
N LEU A 104 -7.97 -22.82 -14.70
CA LEU A 104 -8.92 -23.76 -14.13
C LEU A 104 -10.07 -23.92 -15.10
N ILE A 105 -10.29 -25.14 -15.61
CA ILE A 105 -11.52 -25.46 -16.33
C ILE A 105 -12.53 -26.03 -15.34
N ASP A 106 -13.65 -25.31 -15.18
CA ASP A 106 -14.83 -25.81 -14.50
C ASP A 106 -15.71 -26.60 -15.45
N ILE A 107 -15.91 -27.88 -15.15
CA ILE A 107 -16.77 -28.76 -15.93
C ILE A 107 -18.03 -28.99 -15.13
N PHE A 108 -19.07 -28.24 -15.48
CA PHE A 108 -20.40 -28.40 -14.90
C PHE A 108 -21.12 -29.61 -15.50
N LEU A 109 -21.63 -30.48 -14.64
CA LEU A 109 -22.44 -31.61 -15.07
C LEU A 109 -23.86 -31.08 -15.34
N PRO A 110 -24.43 -31.27 -16.55
CA PRO A 110 -25.76 -30.75 -16.89
C PRO A 110 -26.86 -31.34 -16.01
N HIS A 111 -26.61 -32.50 -15.40
CA HIS A 111 -27.45 -33.09 -14.38
C HIS A 111 -26.56 -33.52 -13.20
N PRO A 112 -26.92 -33.15 -11.95
CA PRO A 112 -26.19 -33.61 -10.78
C PRO A 112 -26.17 -35.15 -10.73
N GLN A 113 -24.97 -35.73 -10.69
CA GLN A 113 -24.79 -37.18 -10.65
C GLN A 113 -24.98 -37.66 -9.22
N LYS A 114 -25.93 -38.58 -9.00
CA LYS A 114 -26.04 -39.28 -7.72
C LYS A 114 -24.96 -40.34 -7.62
N CYS A 115 -24.12 -40.23 -6.61
CA CYS A 115 -23.05 -41.19 -6.31
C CYS A 115 -23.21 -41.68 -4.87
N LEU A 116 -22.79 -42.92 -4.60
CA LEU A 116 -22.69 -43.38 -3.22
C LEU A 116 -21.40 -42.79 -2.63
N PRO A 117 -21.46 -42.09 -1.48
CA PRO A 117 -20.27 -41.62 -0.79
C PRO A 117 -19.29 -42.77 -0.57
N GLY A 118 -18.03 -42.59 -0.97
CA GLY A 118 -17.02 -43.65 -0.89
C GLY A 118 -16.90 -44.57 -2.12
N GLN A 119 -17.81 -44.51 -3.10
CA GLN A 119 -17.70 -45.30 -4.34
C GLN A 119 -16.86 -44.55 -5.40
N PRO A 120 -15.77 -45.14 -5.93
CA PRO A 120 -14.92 -44.46 -6.91
C PRO A 120 -15.65 -44.24 -8.24
N LEU A 121 -15.63 -43.00 -8.71
CA LEU A 121 -16.03 -42.56 -10.04
C LEU A 121 -14.83 -42.61 -10.97
N ARG A 122 -15.06 -43.00 -12.23
CA ARG A 122 -13.99 -43.10 -13.22
C ARG A 122 -13.95 -41.84 -14.07
N LEU A 123 -12.81 -41.16 -14.04
CA LEU A 123 -12.49 -40.02 -14.90
C LEU A 123 -11.45 -40.46 -15.93
N GLU A 124 -11.73 -40.26 -17.21
CA GLU A 124 -10.82 -40.54 -18.32
C GLU A 124 -10.49 -39.23 -19.07
N LEU A 125 -9.21 -39.02 -19.38
CA LEU A 125 -8.73 -37.93 -20.24
C LEU A 125 -8.00 -38.53 -21.45
N TYR A 126 -8.40 -38.11 -22.65
CA TYR A 126 -7.79 -38.55 -23.91
C TYR A 126 -8.02 -37.51 -25.02
N SER A 127 -7.29 -37.64 -26.12
CA SER A 127 -7.57 -36.92 -27.36
C SER A 127 -7.74 -37.94 -28.49
N GLU A 128 -8.75 -37.75 -29.34
CA GLU A 128 -9.05 -38.66 -30.46
C GLU A 128 -8.32 -38.23 -31.75
N ASP A 129 -7.87 -36.98 -31.81
CA ASP A 129 -7.27 -36.30 -32.95
C ASP A 129 -5.78 -35.97 -32.75
N ALA A 130 -5.19 -36.31 -31.60
CA ALA A 130 -3.77 -36.14 -31.33
C ALA A 130 -2.91 -37.01 -32.26
N THR A 131 -1.91 -36.39 -32.88
CA THR A 131 -0.88 -37.04 -33.72
C THR A 131 0.50 -36.70 -33.18
N GLU A 132 1.57 -37.33 -33.67
CA GLU A 132 2.96 -36.99 -33.30
C GLU A 132 3.28 -35.48 -33.46
N ASN A 133 2.55 -34.77 -34.33
CA ASN A 133 2.74 -33.34 -34.59
C ASN A 133 1.82 -32.40 -33.77
N ASN A 134 0.82 -32.94 -33.05
CA ASN A 134 -0.17 -32.18 -32.26
C ASN A 134 -0.29 -32.76 -30.83
N VAL A 135 0.77 -32.60 -30.03
CA VAL A 135 0.87 -33.15 -28.67
C VAL A 135 0.34 -32.17 -27.63
N VAL A 136 -0.53 -32.64 -26.73
CA VAL A 136 -0.96 -31.89 -25.53
C VAL A 136 -0.25 -32.46 -24.31
N ALA A 137 0.55 -31.63 -23.62
CA ALA A 137 1.12 -31.94 -22.32
C ALA A 137 0.12 -31.52 -21.23
N VAL A 138 -0.49 -32.50 -20.54
CA VAL A 138 -1.47 -32.23 -19.48
C VAL A 138 -0.80 -32.32 -18.11
N TRP A 139 -0.87 -31.23 -17.36
CA TRP A 139 -0.49 -31.19 -15.94
C TRP A 139 -1.77 -31.25 -15.12
N CYS A 140 -1.91 -32.24 -14.23
CA CYS A 140 -3.05 -32.31 -13.33
C CYS A 140 -2.60 -31.93 -11.92
N MET A 141 -2.71 -30.64 -11.56
CA MET A 141 -2.37 -30.19 -10.21
C MET A 141 -3.57 -30.31 -9.29
N LYS A 142 -3.68 -31.47 -8.60
CA LYS A 142 -4.10 -31.62 -7.19
C LYS A 142 -4.27 -33.09 -6.82
N ILE A 143 -3.16 -33.78 -6.59
CA ILE A 143 -3.01 -34.74 -5.50
C ILE A 143 -1.55 -34.58 -5.04
N PRO A 144 -1.24 -34.42 -3.73
CA PRO A 144 0.10 -34.69 -3.24
C PRO A 144 0.67 -35.94 -3.88
N PRO A 145 1.98 -36.02 -4.17
CA PRO A 145 2.60 -37.30 -4.45
C PRO A 145 2.24 -38.27 -3.30
N THR A 146 1.35 -39.22 -3.58
CA THR A 146 1.05 -40.31 -2.67
C THR A 146 2.35 -41.05 -2.47
N PHE A 147 2.67 -41.25 -1.20
CA PHE A 147 3.81 -42.02 -0.76
C PHE A 147 3.79 -43.37 -1.49
N PHE A 148 4.90 -43.75 -2.13
CA PHE A 148 4.99 -45.06 -2.77
C PHE A 148 5.16 -46.12 -1.69
N ASP A 149 4.06 -46.67 -1.17
CA ASP A 149 4.11 -47.70 -0.13
C ASP A 149 4.77 -49.02 -0.59
N ASN A 150 5.04 -49.19 -1.90
CA ASN A 150 5.61 -50.41 -2.48
C ASN A 150 6.67 -50.15 -3.57
N LEU A 151 7.70 -49.35 -3.29
CA LEU A 151 8.85 -49.22 -4.18
C LEU A 151 9.93 -50.27 -3.88
N THR A 152 10.23 -51.09 -4.89
CA THR A 152 11.51 -51.79 -4.94
C THR A 152 12.59 -50.72 -5.11
N LEU A 153 13.40 -50.47 -4.07
CA LEU A 153 14.50 -49.52 -4.09
C LEU A 153 15.40 -49.81 -5.31
N GLN A 154 15.44 -48.89 -6.27
CA GLN A 154 16.35 -48.98 -7.40
C GLN A 154 17.63 -48.20 -7.02
N PRO A 155 18.82 -48.75 -7.28
CA PRO A 155 20.05 -48.00 -7.13
C PRO A 155 20.02 -46.78 -8.06
N PHE A 156 20.30 -45.59 -7.54
CA PHE A 156 20.52 -44.40 -8.36
C PHE A 156 21.80 -43.69 -7.93
N THR A 157 22.49 -43.10 -8.90
CA THR A 157 23.83 -42.51 -8.73
C THR A 157 23.80 -41.04 -9.07
N LEU A 158 24.52 -40.22 -8.28
CA LEU A 158 24.85 -38.87 -8.66
C LEU A 158 26.24 -38.83 -9.32
N PRO A 159 26.48 -37.90 -10.27
CA PRO A 159 27.83 -37.66 -10.77
C PRO A 159 28.76 -37.26 -9.62
N THR A 160 29.98 -37.79 -9.59
CA THR A 160 30.99 -37.29 -8.65
C THR A 160 31.56 -35.99 -9.19
N ILE A 161 31.38 -34.89 -8.46
CA ILE A 161 31.83 -33.56 -8.87
C ILE A 161 33.02 -33.14 -8.02
N SER A 162 34.16 -32.81 -8.66
CA SER A 162 35.40 -32.42 -7.98
C SER A 162 35.40 -30.98 -7.45
N SER A 163 34.60 -30.10 -8.06
CA SER A 163 34.46 -28.69 -7.66
C SER A 163 32.97 -28.30 -7.69
N PRO A 164 32.18 -28.73 -6.70
CA PRO A 164 30.76 -28.40 -6.65
C PRO A 164 30.57 -26.90 -6.43
N GLN A 165 29.55 -26.34 -7.07
CA GLN A 165 29.10 -24.98 -6.84
C GLN A 165 28.22 -24.90 -5.58
N VAL A 166 27.40 -25.93 -5.35
CA VAL A 166 26.49 -26.05 -4.20
C VAL A 166 26.76 -27.34 -3.43
N SER A 167 26.76 -27.26 -2.09
CA SER A 167 26.71 -28.43 -1.21
C SER A 167 25.34 -28.55 -0.55
N ILE A 168 24.60 -29.61 -0.83
CA ILE A 168 23.30 -29.88 -0.19
C ILE A 168 23.54 -30.79 1.01
N VAL A 169 23.23 -30.32 2.21
CA VAL A 169 23.35 -31.02 3.49
C VAL A 169 21.98 -31.52 3.93
N ILE A 170 21.83 -32.85 4.05
CA ILE A 170 20.57 -33.52 4.40
C ILE A 170 20.77 -34.31 5.70
N PRO A 171 20.31 -33.81 6.86
CA PRO A 171 20.28 -34.60 8.09
C PRO A 171 19.18 -35.66 8.02
N VAL A 172 19.50 -36.89 8.44
CA VAL A 172 18.60 -38.03 8.34
C VAL A 172 18.52 -38.75 9.68
N PHE A 173 17.32 -38.98 10.19
CA PHE A 173 17.06 -39.87 11.31
C PHE A 173 15.79 -40.66 11.04
N ASN A 174 15.96 -41.93 10.68
CA ASN A 174 14.90 -42.82 10.21
C ASN A 174 14.19 -42.27 8.94
N LYS A 175 13.02 -42.84 8.64
CA LYS A 175 12.13 -42.46 7.53
C LYS A 175 12.79 -42.72 6.16
N ALA A 176 13.20 -43.97 5.94
CA ALA A 176 13.88 -44.41 4.73
C ALA A 176 13.19 -43.95 3.43
N LEU A 177 11.87 -44.15 3.33
CA LEU A 177 11.12 -43.81 2.11
C LEU A 177 11.00 -42.30 1.86
N TYR A 178 10.90 -41.47 2.91
CA TYR A 178 10.98 -40.01 2.75
C TYR A 178 12.36 -39.59 2.24
N THR A 179 13.40 -40.14 2.87
CA THR A 179 14.80 -39.89 2.47
C THR A 179 15.04 -40.28 1.02
N TYR A 180 14.55 -41.44 0.59
CA TYR A 180 14.65 -41.91 -0.80
C TYR A 180 13.99 -40.93 -1.78
N ASN A 181 12.76 -40.48 -1.50
CA ASN A 181 12.04 -39.54 -2.36
C ASN A 181 12.72 -38.16 -2.41
N CYS A 182 13.23 -37.66 -1.29
CA CYS A 182 14.02 -36.43 -1.24
C CYS A 182 15.24 -36.53 -2.16
N LEU A 183 16.04 -37.59 -2.01
CA LEU A 183 17.26 -37.80 -2.81
C LEU A 183 16.94 -37.97 -4.31
N LEU A 184 15.86 -38.66 -4.66
CA LEU A 184 15.40 -38.80 -6.05
C LEU A 184 15.05 -37.44 -6.67
N THR A 185 14.29 -36.60 -5.97
CA THR A 185 13.91 -35.28 -6.49
C THR A 185 15.11 -34.34 -6.61
N VAL A 186 16.06 -34.40 -5.66
CA VAL A 186 17.34 -33.67 -5.73
C VAL A 186 18.17 -34.08 -6.94
N GLN A 187 18.18 -35.37 -7.29
CA GLN A 187 18.83 -35.85 -8.50
C GLN A 187 18.14 -35.35 -9.76
N ALA A 188 16.81 -35.41 -9.80
CA ALA A 188 16.03 -35.12 -11.01
C ALA A 188 15.91 -33.62 -11.33
N CYS A 189 15.82 -32.75 -10.32
CA CYS A 189 15.58 -31.31 -10.50
C CYS A 189 16.89 -30.55 -10.59
N ASP A 190 17.02 -29.62 -11.54
CA ASP A 190 18.21 -28.79 -11.80
C ASP A 190 19.50 -29.63 -12.01
N PRO A 191 19.51 -30.60 -12.95
CA PRO A 191 20.66 -31.47 -13.21
C PRO A 191 21.86 -30.72 -13.81
N GLU A 192 21.66 -29.54 -14.38
CA GLU A 192 22.70 -28.68 -14.94
C GLU A 192 23.57 -27.97 -13.87
N ILE A 193 23.10 -27.93 -12.62
CA ILE A 193 23.81 -27.28 -11.52
C ILE A 193 24.82 -28.26 -10.93
N ASN A 194 26.09 -27.83 -10.88
CA ASN A 194 27.16 -28.59 -10.25
C ASN A 194 26.95 -28.65 -8.73
N LYS A 195 26.29 -29.71 -8.24
CA LYS A 195 25.95 -29.89 -6.82
C LYS A 195 26.49 -31.20 -6.25
N GLU A 196 26.95 -31.15 -5.00
CA GLU A 196 27.23 -32.35 -4.20
C GLU A 196 26.14 -32.55 -3.14
N VAL A 197 25.91 -33.80 -2.74
CA VAL A 197 24.94 -34.14 -1.70
C VAL A 197 25.65 -34.83 -0.53
N ILE A 198 25.46 -34.28 0.66
CA ILE A 198 26.07 -34.68 1.92
C ILE A 198 24.96 -35.13 2.86
N VAL A 199 24.89 -36.44 3.12
CA VAL A 199 23.87 -37.05 3.97
C VAL A 199 24.46 -37.34 5.34
N ILE A 200 23.81 -36.85 6.39
CA ILE A 200 24.23 -37.06 7.78
C ILE A 200 23.25 -38.03 8.43
N ASN A 201 23.58 -39.32 8.43
CA ASN A 201 22.78 -40.34 9.10
C ASN A 201 23.00 -40.25 10.63
N ASN A 202 22.01 -39.70 11.32
CA ASN A 202 22.06 -39.34 12.73
C ASN A 202 21.65 -40.51 13.64
N ALA A 203 22.27 -41.68 13.43
CA ALA A 203 21.99 -42.95 14.11
C ALA A 203 20.59 -43.55 13.83
N SER A 204 20.20 -43.62 12.55
CA SER A 204 18.96 -44.29 12.14
C SER A 204 18.95 -45.78 12.53
N THR A 205 17.76 -46.27 12.87
CA THR A 205 17.50 -47.65 13.34
C THR A 205 16.52 -48.42 12.44
N ASP A 206 16.04 -47.81 11.36
CA ASP A 206 15.14 -48.41 10.37
C ASP A 206 15.90 -48.73 9.05
N GLU A 207 15.16 -48.99 7.97
CA GLU A 207 15.67 -49.34 6.65
C GLU A 207 16.55 -48.24 6.00
N THR A 208 16.67 -47.07 6.65
CA THR A 208 17.52 -45.97 6.18
C THR A 208 18.98 -46.39 6.07
N VAL A 209 19.47 -47.24 6.98
CA VAL A 209 20.86 -47.73 6.93
C VAL A 209 21.10 -48.51 5.64
N ASP A 210 20.19 -49.41 5.29
CA ASP A 210 20.27 -50.23 4.09
C ASP A 210 20.13 -49.38 2.82
N LEU A 211 19.20 -48.40 2.83
CA LEU A 211 19.06 -47.41 1.76
C LEU A 211 20.37 -46.66 1.50
N LEU A 212 21.02 -46.15 2.54
CA LEU A 212 22.24 -45.35 2.38
C LEU A 212 23.44 -46.18 1.93
N GLN A 213 23.49 -47.48 2.28
CA GLN A 213 24.51 -48.40 1.76
C GLN A 213 24.35 -48.68 0.25
N GLN A 214 23.13 -48.56 -0.28
CA GLN A 214 22.85 -48.73 -1.71
C GLN A 214 23.20 -47.49 -2.55
N LEU A 215 23.57 -46.35 -1.94
CA LEU A 215 24.02 -45.16 -2.65
C LEU A 215 25.49 -45.35 -3.10
N GLN A 216 25.69 -45.86 -4.32
CA GLN A 216 27.01 -46.36 -4.73
C GLN A 216 28.00 -45.31 -5.24
N VAL A 217 27.55 -44.16 -5.77
CA VAL A 217 28.42 -43.12 -6.38
C VAL A 217 27.82 -41.71 -6.23
N GLY A 218 28.65 -40.73 -5.86
CA GLY A 218 28.33 -39.29 -5.87
C GLY A 218 27.81 -38.69 -4.56
N PHE A 219 27.41 -39.51 -3.59
CA PHE A 219 26.95 -39.05 -2.26
C PHE A 219 28.08 -39.12 -1.24
N LYS A 220 28.16 -38.13 -0.33
CA LYS A 220 29.00 -38.19 0.87
C LYS A 220 28.11 -38.53 2.07
N VAL A 221 28.33 -39.66 2.71
CA VAL A 221 27.53 -40.09 3.86
C VAL A 221 28.37 -40.09 5.14
N ILE A 222 27.90 -39.41 6.18
CA ILE A 222 28.47 -39.49 7.54
C ILE A 222 27.49 -40.25 8.43
N HIS A 223 27.98 -41.28 9.12
CA HIS A 223 27.20 -42.05 10.08
C HIS A 223 27.58 -41.67 11.52
N ASN A 224 26.62 -41.14 12.28
CA ASN A 224 26.79 -40.90 13.72
C ASN A 224 26.42 -42.16 14.51
N SER A 225 27.14 -42.39 15.61
CA SER A 225 26.85 -43.49 16.55
C SER A 225 25.66 -43.23 17.46
N THR A 226 25.28 -41.97 17.65
CA THR A 226 24.12 -41.53 18.44
C THR A 226 23.43 -40.36 17.75
N ASN A 227 22.13 -40.17 18.01
CA ASN A 227 21.38 -39.04 17.47
C ASN A 227 21.85 -37.73 18.13
N GLN A 228 22.54 -36.89 17.36
CA GLN A 228 23.12 -35.61 17.81
C GLN A 228 22.16 -34.41 17.67
N GLY A 229 20.91 -34.65 17.23
CA GLY A 229 19.97 -33.58 16.89
C GLY A 229 20.27 -32.90 15.54
N PHE A 230 19.34 -32.04 15.11
CA PHE A 230 19.38 -31.34 13.83
C PHE A 230 20.58 -30.37 13.74
N VAL A 231 20.77 -29.55 14.78
CA VAL A 231 21.82 -28.51 14.81
C VAL A 231 23.20 -29.12 14.59
N GLN A 232 23.53 -30.20 15.30
CA GLN A 232 24.85 -30.83 15.18
C GLN A 232 25.03 -31.57 13.85
N ALA A 233 23.98 -32.27 13.36
CA ALA A 233 24.03 -32.95 12.09
C ALA A 233 24.31 -31.97 10.94
N CYS A 234 23.59 -30.84 10.89
CA CYS A 234 23.80 -29.79 9.91
C CYS A 234 25.22 -29.18 10.02
N ARG A 235 25.72 -28.92 11.24
CA ARG A 235 27.10 -28.43 11.45
C ARG A 235 28.16 -29.43 10.96
N GLN A 236 27.94 -30.73 11.11
CA GLN A 236 28.86 -31.75 10.59
C GLN A 236 28.91 -31.73 9.06
N GLY A 237 27.76 -31.67 8.39
CA GLY A 237 27.70 -31.58 6.94
C GLY A 237 28.32 -30.30 6.39
N ALA A 238 28.01 -29.15 6.99
CA ALA A 238 28.56 -27.86 6.58
C ALA A 238 30.10 -27.79 6.69
N ARG A 239 30.72 -28.50 7.64
CA ARG A 239 32.19 -28.56 7.79
C ARG A 239 32.90 -29.22 6.60
N ILE A 240 32.25 -30.17 5.93
CA ILE A 240 32.83 -30.91 4.80
C ILE A 240 32.26 -30.46 3.43
N ALA A 241 31.38 -29.47 3.44
CA ALA A 241 30.85 -28.82 2.24
C ALA A 241 31.96 -28.11 1.46
N ALA A 242 32.07 -28.38 0.17
CA ALA A 242 33.05 -27.79 -0.75
C ALA A 242 32.47 -26.68 -1.63
N GLY A 243 31.14 -26.56 -1.73
CA GLY A 243 30.44 -25.56 -2.53
C GLY A 243 30.61 -24.14 -2.02
N GLU A 244 30.41 -23.18 -2.93
CA GLU A 244 30.32 -21.76 -2.62
C GLU A 244 29.07 -21.48 -1.77
N TRP A 245 27.98 -22.19 -2.05
CA TRP A 245 26.74 -22.14 -1.29
C TRP A 245 26.47 -23.47 -0.57
N ILE A 246 25.97 -23.37 0.65
CA ILE A 246 25.50 -24.50 1.45
C ILE A 246 23.98 -24.44 1.49
N VAL A 247 23.33 -25.53 1.11
CA VAL A 247 21.87 -25.71 1.23
C VAL A 247 21.59 -26.69 2.35
N PHE A 248 20.79 -26.29 3.33
CA PHE A 248 20.19 -27.21 4.30
C PHE A 248 18.82 -27.62 3.79
N LEU A 249 18.59 -28.93 3.71
CA LEU A 249 17.35 -29.52 3.20
C LEU A 249 16.93 -30.68 4.09
N ASN A 250 15.69 -30.67 4.59
CA ASN A 250 15.18 -31.78 5.39
C ASN A 250 14.95 -33.04 4.53
N ASN A 251 15.07 -34.23 5.13
CA ASN A 251 14.88 -35.51 4.44
C ASN A 251 13.42 -35.85 4.12
N ASP A 252 12.46 -35.11 4.66
CA ASP A 252 11.01 -35.20 4.41
C ASP A 252 10.53 -34.12 3.42
N THR A 253 11.40 -33.74 2.49
CA THR A 253 11.09 -32.78 1.41
C THR A 253 11.07 -33.45 0.04
N GLN A 254 10.40 -32.81 -0.92
CA GLN A 254 10.45 -33.10 -2.34
C GLN A 254 10.64 -31.79 -3.08
N VAL A 255 11.77 -31.65 -3.78
CA VAL A 255 12.12 -30.42 -4.49
C VAL A 255 11.47 -30.40 -5.88
N THR A 256 11.20 -29.21 -6.42
CA THR A 256 10.60 -29.04 -7.75
C THR A 256 11.62 -28.49 -8.76
N PRO A 257 11.38 -28.63 -10.08
CA PRO A 257 12.24 -28.01 -11.09
C PRO A 257 12.38 -26.50 -10.89
N GLY A 258 13.60 -25.99 -10.99
CA GLY A 258 13.94 -24.59 -10.81
C GLY A 258 14.20 -24.14 -9.37
N TRP A 259 13.99 -25.00 -8.37
CA TRP A 259 14.14 -24.60 -6.96
C TRP A 259 15.54 -24.05 -6.65
N LEU A 260 16.59 -24.80 -7.00
CA LEU A 260 17.96 -24.44 -6.70
C LEU A 260 18.46 -23.36 -7.65
N ALA A 261 18.09 -23.45 -8.93
CA ALA A 261 18.41 -22.46 -9.95
C ALA A 261 17.92 -21.04 -9.55
N ASN A 262 16.70 -20.94 -9.04
CA ASN A 262 16.11 -19.65 -8.65
C ASN A 262 16.74 -19.08 -7.37
N MET A 263 17.10 -19.92 -6.39
CA MET A 263 17.84 -19.48 -5.20
C MET A 263 19.23 -18.93 -5.58
N ILE A 264 19.96 -19.61 -6.48
CA ILE A 264 21.26 -19.12 -6.98
C ILE A 264 21.11 -17.83 -7.77
N LYS A 265 20.09 -17.76 -8.63
CA LYS A 265 19.80 -16.54 -9.41
C LYS A 265 19.57 -15.34 -8.51
N ALA A 266 18.80 -15.49 -7.42
CA ALA A 266 18.57 -14.42 -6.45
C ALA A 266 19.89 -13.95 -5.81
N MET A 267 20.72 -14.89 -5.31
CA MET A 267 22.03 -14.59 -4.71
C MET A 267 23.00 -13.90 -5.66
N ASN A 268 22.98 -14.25 -6.94
CA ASN A 268 23.85 -13.62 -7.94
C ASN A 268 23.34 -12.24 -8.38
N THR A 269 22.03 -12.01 -8.30
CA THR A 269 21.41 -10.73 -8.73
C THR A 269 21.64 -9.62 -7.70
N ASP A 270 21.53 -9.93 -6.41
CA ASP A 270 21.80 -8.97 -5.33
C ASP A 270 22.86 -9.53 -4.36
N PRO A 271 24.11 -9.03 -4.39
CA PRO A 271 25.16 -9.43 -3.47
C PRO A 271 24.86 -9.16 -1.99
N GLN A 272 23.88 -8.30 -1.67
CA GLN A 272 23.43 -8.07 -0.29
C GLN A 272 22.56 -9.22 0.25
N ILE A 273 22.09 -10.13 -0.60
CA ILE A 273 21.39 -11.33 -0.14
C ILE A 273 22.40 -12.32 0.43
N GLY A 274 22.26 -12.61 1.73
CA GLY A 274 23.10 -13.55 2.45
C GLY A 274 22.48 -14.95 2.58
N ILE A 275 21.15 -15.02 2.67
CA ILE A 275 20.38 -16.27 2.79
C ILE A 275 19.17 -16.22 1.85
N THR A 276 18.87 -17.33 1.17
CA THR A 276 17.62 -17.53 0.43
C THR A 276 16.86 -18.74 0.94
N GLY A 277 15.54 -18.65 0.98
CA GLY A 277 14.65 -19.77 1.30
C GLY A 277 13.58 -20.01 0.24
N SER A 278 13.14 -21.25 0.14
CA SER A 278 12.07 -21.67 -0.78
C SER A 278 10.68 -21.35 -0.24
N LYS A 279 9.71 -21.24 -1.14
CA LYS A 279 8.28 -21.39 -0.85
C LYS A 279 7.97 -22.82 -0.49
N LEU A 280 7.52 -23.02 0.75
CA LEU A 280 7.17 -24.33 1.25
C LEU A 280 5.70 -24.59 1.04
N ILE A 281 5.38 -25.74 0.47
CA ILE A 281 4.02 -26.18 0.17
C ILE A 281 3.79 -27.49 0.92
N TYR A 282 2.64 -27.64 1.56
CA TYR A 282 2.24 -28.92 2.11
C TYR A 282 2.01 -29.93 0.99
N PRO A 283 2.10 -31.24 1.28
CA PRO A 283 1.68 -32.27 0.33
C PRO A 283 0.26 -32.01 -0.17
N SER A 284 -0.65 -31.53 0.69
CA SER A 284 -2.03 -31.18 0.34
C SER A 284 -2.18 -30.08 -0.72
N GLY A 285 -1.09 -29.40 -1.12
CA GLY A 285 -1.10 -28.28 -2.06
C GLY A 285 -1.42 -26.94 -1.42
N TRP A 286 -1.63 -26.88 -0.10
CA TRP A 286 -1.78 -25.62 0.64
C TRP A 286 -0.41 -25.01 0.94
N LEU A 287 -0.35 -23.68 1.00
CA LEU A 287 0.87 -22.99 1.37
C LEU A 287 1.26 -23.33 2.82
N GLN A 288 2.53 -23.69 3.04
CA GLN A 288 3.08 -23.91 4.37
C GLN A 288 3.79 -22.66 4.88
N GLU A 289 4.63 -22.05 4.05
CA GLU A 289 5.44 -20.88 4.41
C GLU A 289 5.85 -20.11 3.16
N ALA A 290 5.52 -18.82 3.11
CA ALA A 290 6.02 -17.86 2.14
C ALA A 290 7.03 -16.89 2.80
N GLY A 291 7.94 -17.43 3.59
CA GLY A 291 8.82 -16.70 4.51
C GLY A 291 8.29 -16.62 5.94
N GLY A 292 9.19 -16.61 6.91
CA GLY A 292 8.87 -16.53 8.33
C GLY A 292 8.85 -15.09 8.87
N ILE A 293 7.99 -14.85 9.85
CA ILE A 293 7.84 -13.59 10.61
C ILE A 293 8.18 -13.87 12.08
N ILE A 294 8.84 -12.93 12.74
CA ILE A 294 9.09 -12.94 14.19
C ILE A 294 8.47 -11.69 14.82
N PHE A 295 7.70 -11.85 15.89
CA PHE A 295 7.11 -10.74 16.64
C PHE A 295 7.97 -10.33 17.84
N ASN A 296 7.63 -9.19 18.47
CA ASN A 296 8.39 -8.64 19.59
C ASN A 296 8.46 -9.55 20.84
N ASP A 297 7.54 -10.49 20.97
CA ASP A 297 7.52 -11.52 22.01
C ASP A 297 8.31 -12.79 21.61
N ALA A 298 9.09 -12.70 20.53
CA ALA A 298 9.81 -13.78 19.87
C ALA A 298 8.92 -14.89 19.27
N SER A 299 7.59 -14.75 19.24
CA SER A 299 6.75 -15.74 18.58
C SER A 299 6.96 -15.72 17.07
N GLY A 300 6.96 -16.91 16.45
CA GLY A 300 7.16 -17.08 15.02
C GLY A 300 5.86 -17.37 14.30
N TRP A 301 5.74 -16.87 13.06
CA TRP A 301 4.60 -17.09 12.19
C TRP A 301 5.03 -17.43 10.76
N ASN A 302 4.43 -18.46 10.19
CA ASN A 302 4.67 -18.85 8.80
C ASN A 302 3.71 -18.08 7.90
N TYR A 303 4.21 -17.11 7.14
CA TYR A 303 3.36 -16.26 6.32
C TYR A 303 2.60 -17.07 5.28
N GLY A 304 1.27 -16.84 5.19
CA GLY A 304 0.38 -17.55 4.26
C GLY A 304 0.05 -19.00 4.62
N ARG A 305 0.38 -19.49 5.83
CA ARG A 305 0.07 -20.86 6.26
C ARG A 305 -1.42 -21.21 6.04
N LEU A 306 -1.66 -22.34 5.37
CA LEU A 306 -2.99 -22.86 4.98
C LEU A 306 -3.79 -21.97 4.01
N GLN A 307 -3.15 -20.99 3.37
CA GLN A 307 -3.76 -20.17 2.31
C GLN A 307 -3.41 -20.70 0.91
N ASP A 308 -4.05 -20.15 -0.13
CA ASP A 308 -3.79 -20.51 -1.52
C ASP A 308 -2.36 -20.09 -1.92
N PRO A 309 -1.47 -21.03 -2.32
CA PRO A 309 -0.12 -20.68 -2.74
C PRO A 309 -0.06 -19.86 -4.04
N THR A 310 -1.15 -19.78 -4.81
CA THR A 310 -1.21 -19.01 -6.06
C THR A 310 -1.63 -17.55 -5.87
N ASP A 311 -1.98 -17.16 -4.64
CA ASP A 311 -2.30 -15.77 -4.33
C ASP A 311 -1.10 -14.85 -4.68
N PRO A 312 -1.32 -13.74 -5.41
CA PRO A 312 -0.26 -12.81 -5.79
C PRO A 312 0.62 -12.33 -4.62
N ARG A 313 0.07 -12.26 -3.40
CA ARG A 313 0.81 -11.87 -2.17
C ARG A 313 1.99 -12.79 -1.86
N PHE A 314 1.90 -14.06 -2.23
CA PHE A 314 2.95 -15.06 -1.96
C PHE A 314 3.86 -15.32 -3.16
N ASN A 315 3.54 -14.75 -4.32
CA ASN A 315 4.27 -14.94 -5.58
C ASN A 315 5.14 -13.72 -5.91
N GLN A 316 5.73 -13.12 -4.88
CA GLN A 316 6.72 -12.06 -4.97
C GLN A 316 7.90 -12.37 -4.04
N SER A 317 9.12 -12.22 -4.56
CA SER A 317 10.34 -12.46 -3.79
C SER A 317 10.60 -11.24 -2.92
N ARG A 318 10.97 -11.43 -1.65
CA ARG A 318 11.13 -10.31 -0.72
C ARG A 318 12.04 -10.62 0.46
N ALA A 319 12.46 -9.58 1.15
CA ALA A 319 13.17 -9.70 2.42
C ALA A 319 12.21 -10.21 3.52
N VAL A 320 12.68 -11.11 4.38
CA VAL A 320 11.90 -11.75 5.44
C VAL A 320 12.71 -11.87 6.73
N ASP A 321 12.08 -12.15 7.87
CA ASP A 321 12.82 -12.27 9.14
C ASP A 321 13.73 -13.49 9.14
N TYR A 322 13.17 -14.61 8.68
CA TYR A 322 13.88 -15.86 8.55
C TYR A 322 13.28 -16.73 7.45
N CYS A 323 14.07 -17.70 7.00
CA CYS A 323 13.62 -18.81 6.19
C CYS A 323 13.77 -20.09 7.00
N SER A 324 12.83 -21.02 6.89
CA SER A 324 12.94 -22.29 7.61
C SER A 324 14.14 -23.12 7.15
N GLY A 325 14.80 -23.79 8.10
CA GLY A 325 15.86 -24.77 7.85
C GLY A 325 15.40 -25.99 7.03
N ALA A 326 14.11 -26.10 6.71
CA ALA A 326 13.57 -27.10 5.79
C ALA A 326 14.13 -26.97 4.36
N SER A 327 14.39 -25.76 3.88
CA SER A 327 15.05 -25.48 2.59
C SER A 327 15.66 -24.08 2.62
N LEU A 328 16.92 -23.99 3.07
CA LEU A 328 17.64 -22.73 3.25
C LEU A 328 19.02 -22.79 2.59
N MET A 329 19.38 -21.78 1.80
CA MET A 329 20.69 -21.64 1.17
C MET A 329 21.45 -20.43 1.72
N ILE A 330 22.73 -20.62 2.06
CA ILE A 330 23.62 -19.58 2.59
C ILE A 330 24.98 -19.63 1.90
N ARG A 331 25.65 -18.48 1.75
CA ARG A 331 27.05 -18.45 1.30
C ARG A 331 27.96 -19.10 2.35
N LYS A 332 28.90 -19.94 1.92
CA LYS A 332 29.80 -20.67 2.82
C LYS A 332 30.63 -19.73 3.71
N ASN A 333 31.16 -18.65 3.14
CA ASN A 333 31.91 -17.64 3.90
C ASN A 333 31.04 -16.97 4.98
N LEU A 334 29.76 -16.74 4.70
CA LEU A 334 28.83 -16.10 5.62
C LEU A 334 28.38 -17.07 6.72
N TRP A 335 28.25 -18.37 6.41
CA TRP A 335 28.09 -19.43 7.40
C TRP A 335 29.27 -19.47 8.38
N GLU A 336 30.50 -19.34 7.88
CA GLU A 336 31.70 -19.29 8.72
C GLU A 336 31.76 -18.02 9.58
N GLN A 337 31.40 -16.86 9.02
CA GLN A 337 31.38 -15.58 9.73
C GLN A 337 30.28 -15.48 10.79
N SER A 338 29.08 -15.99 10.51
CA SER A 338 27.96 -15.96 11.46
C SER A 338 28.10 -16.98 12.61
N GLY A 339 29.01 -17.95 12.46
CA GLY A 339 29.18 -19.07 13.39
C GLY A 339 28.24 -20.27 13.12
N GLY A 340 27.46 -20.18 12.04
CA GLY A 340 26.47 -21.19 11.62
C GLY A 340 25.33 -21.36 12.63
N PHE A 341 24.70 -22.53 12.64
CA PHE A 341 23.66 -22.84 13.63
C PHE A 341 24.22 -22.84 15.05
N ASP A 342 23.68 -21.97 15.91
CA ASP A 342 24.15 -21.79 17.27
C ASP A 342 23.75 -22.97 18.17
N ILE A 343 24.73 -23.50 18.91
CA ILE A 343 24.55 -24.68 19.75
C ILE A 343 23.58 -24.45 20.93
N ARG A 344 23.29 -23.20 21.28
CA ARG A 344 22.26 -22.84 22.27
C ARG A 344 20.90 -23.42 21.95
N TYR A 345 20.61 -23.64 20.68
CA TYR A 345 19.35 -24.16 20.16
C TYR A 345 19.34 -25.68 19.96
N ALA A 346 20.44 -26.37 20.27
CA ALA A 346 20.45 -27.83 20.21
C ALA A 346 19.40 -28.43 21.16
N PRO A 347 18.67 -29.47 20.72
CA PRO A 347 18.87 -30.24 19.49
C PRO A 347 18.21 -29.67 18.21
N ALA A 348 17.20 -28.80 18.29
CA ALA A 348 16.45 -28.22 17.16
C ALA A 348 15.52 -27.06 17.60
N TYR A 349 14.90 -26.39 16.62
CA TYR A 349 14.04 -25.20 16.70
C TYR A 349 14.75 -23.89 17.11
N TYR A 350 14.49 -22.82 16.36
CA TYR A 350 15.11 -21.47 16.42
C TYR A 350 16.55 -21.38 15.93
N GLU A 351 17.23 -22.47 15.56
CA GLU A 351 18.57 -22.40 14.95
C GLU A 351 18.59 -21.66 13.61
N ASP A 352 17.54 -21.82 12.82
CA ASP A 352 17.36 -21.21 11.50
C ASP A 352 16.97 -19.74 11.64
N THR A 353 16.04 -19.42 12.54
CA THR A 353 15.69 -18.05 12.92
C THR A 353 16.92 -17.30 13.45
N ASP A 354 17.68 -17.92 14.34
CA ASP A 354 18.88 -17.33 14.93
C ASP A 354 19.98 -17.07 13.89
N LEU A 355 20.22 -18.02 12.99
CA LEU A 355 21.15 -17.85 11.88
C LEU A 355 20.74 -16.66 10.99
N CYS A 356 19.45 -16.54 10.67
CA CYS A 356 18.93 -15.43 9.86
C CYS A 356 19.15 -14.08 10.56
N PHE A 357 18.88 -13.98 11.87
CA PHE A 357 19.13 -12.76 12.64
C PHE A 357 20.62 -12.43 12.74
N ALA A 358 21.48 -13.43 12.96
CA ALA A 358 22.93 -13.25 12.98
C ALA A 358 23.46 -12.73 11.64
N VAL A 359 22.96 -13.25 10.51
CA VAL A 359 23.32 -12.79 9.18
C VAL A 359 22.81 -11.37 8.89
N ARG A 360 21.62 -11.01 9.36
CA ARG A 360 21.11 -9.63 9.29
C ARG A 360 21.98 -8.66 10.08
N GLN A 361 22.46 -9.05 11.25
CA GLN A 361 23.37 -8.22 12.05
C GLN A 361 24.71 -7.97 11.35
N LEU A 362 25.11 -8.84 10.41
CA LEU A 362 26.27 -8.64 9.53
C LEU A 362 25.97 -7.73 8.31
N GLY A 363 24.75 -7.19 8.20
CA GLY A 363 24.34 -6.28 7.12
C GLY A 363 23.77 -6.94 5.87
N TYR A 364 23.45 -8.23 5.92
CA TYR A 364 22.89 -8.97 4.78
C TYR A 364 21.37 -9.17 4.88
N LYS A 365 20.72 -9.31 3.72
CA LYS A 365 19.29 -9.62 3.60
C LYS A 365 19.04 -11.12 3.67
N ILE A 366 17.89 -11.47 4.24
CA ILE A 366 17.31 -12.82 4.21
C ILE A 366 16.17 -12.79 3.22
N TRP A 367 16.16 -13.70 2.26
CA TRP A 367 15.36 -13.55 1.06
C TRP A 367 14.47 -14.75 0.80
N TYR A 368 13.16 -14.52 0.83
CA TYR A 368 12.17 -15.48 0.36
C TYR A 368 12.13 -15.49 -1.16
N CYS A 369 12.36 -16.65 -1.78
CA CYS A 369 12.35 -16.84 -3.23
C CYS A 369 11.09 -17.61 -3.67
N HIS A 370 10.04 -16.90 -4.08
CA HIS A 370 8.76 -17.55 -4.44
C HIS A 370 8.85 -18.50 -5.65
N ASN A 371 9.79 -18.27 -6.57
CA ASN A 371 10.01 -19.14 -7.72
C ASN A 371 10.78 -20.42 -7.36
N SER A 372 11.29 -20.53 -6.13
CA SER A 372 11.84 -21.77 -5.59
C SER A 372 10.76 -22.46 -4.77
N GLU A 373 10.18 -23.56 -5.26
CA GLU A 373 9.13 -24.28 -4.55
C GLU A 373 9.65 -25.63 -4.03
N VAL A 374 9.29 -25.97 -2.79
CA VAL A 374 9.61 -27.26 -2.17
C VAL A 374 8.38 -27.78 -1.44
N VAL A 375 8.04 -29.05 -1.68
CA VAL A 375 6.99 -29.73 -0.92
C VAL A 375 7.60 -30.29 0.37
N HIS A 376 7.06 -29.94 1.53
CA HIS A 376 7.60 -30.35 2.82
C HIS A 376 6.55 -31.07 3.67
N HIS A 377 6.88 -32.29 4.12
CA HIS A 377 5.99 -33.15 4.90
C HIS A 377 6.14 -32.88 6.41
N GLU A 378 5.82 -31.66 6.83
CA GLU A 378 6.04 -31.12 8.18
C GLU A 378 5.63 -32.07 9.32
N GLY A 379 6.54 -32.28 10.28
CA GLY A 379 6.25 -32.98 11.54
C GLY A 379 6.31 -34.51 11.49
N ILE A 380 6.65 -35.11 10.34
CA ILE A 380 6.81 -36.57 10.18
C ILE A 380 8.09 -37.07 10.86
N THR A 381 9.14 -36.26 10.86
CA THR A 381 10.46 -36.58 11.39
C THR A 381 10.66 -36.21 12.86
N SER A 382 9.95 -35.18 13.35
CA SER A 382 10.14 -34.60 14.70
C SER A 382 8.94 -34.75 15.66
N GLY A 383 7.78 -35.24 15.18
CA GLY A 383 6.54 -35.37 15.96
C GLY A 383 5.68 -34.09 15.97
N THR A 384 4.46 -34.15 16.52
CA THR A 384 3.50 -33.02 16.55
C THR A 384 3.18 -32.46 17.94
N ASP A 385 3.58 -33.13 19.01
CA ASP A 385 3.29 -32.71 20.39
C ASP A 385 4.30 -31.65 20.88
N ILE A 386 3.82 -30.50 21.32
CA ILE A 386 4.64 -29.41 21.90
C ILE A 386 5.01 -29.65 23.37
N ASN A 387 4.42 -30.65 24.02
CA ASN A 387 4.67 -30.99 25.42
C ASN A 387 5.63 -32.18 25.59
N GLN A 388 5.95 -32.92 24.52
CA GLN A 388 6.87 -34.08 24.55
C GLN A 388 7.68 -34.19 23.25
N GLY A 389 8.88 -34.77 23.31
CA GLY A 389 9.74 -34.95 22.13
C GLY A 389 10.46 -33.67 21.67
N TYR A 390 10.98 -33.67 20.44
CA TYR A 390 11.81 -32.57 19.95
C TYR A 390 11.04 -31.23 19.82
N LYS A 391 9.73 -31.25 19.58
CA LYS A 391 8.90 -30.02 19.45
C LYS A 391 8.80 -29.20 20.74
N ALA A 392 8.98 -29.81 21.92
CA ALA A 392 9.04 -29.07 23.18
C ALA A 392 10.18 -28.04 23.22
N TYR A 393 11.24 -28.26 22.44
CA TYR A 393 12.33 -27.31 22.33
C TYR A 393 11.92 -26.01 21.64
N GLN A 394 10.82 -25.95 20.89
CA GLN A 394 10.32 -24.69 20.31
C GLN A 394 10.03 -23.64 21.38
N LEU A 395 9.33 -24.00 22.46
CA LEU A 395 9.03 -23.08 23.57
C LEU A 395 10.26 -22.78 24.44
N ILE A 396 11.12 -23.79 24.66
CA ILE A 396 12.36 -23.61 25.44
C ILE A 396 13.30 -22.64 24.72
N ASN A 397 13.46 -22.84 23.42
CA ASN A 397 14.39 -22.08 22.59
C ASN A 397 13.84 -20.72 22.19
N GLN A 398 12.51 -20.53 22.11
CA GLN A 398 11.90 -19.21 21.99
C GLN A 398 12.37 -18.29 23.12
N LYS A 399 12.37 -18.76 24.37
CA LYS A 399 12.84 -17.97 25.52
C LYS A 399 14.32 -17.62 25.42
N LYS A 400 15.15 -18.56 24.94
CA LYS A 400 16.59 -18.32 24.71
C LYS A 400 16.81 -17.30 23.59
N PHE A 401 16.04 -17.40 22.51
CA PHE A 401 16.07 -16.48 21.38
C PHE A 401 15.62 -15.09 21.80
N GLN A 402 14.52 -14.98 22.53
CA GLN A 402 14.04 -13.72 23.11
C GLN A 402 15.11 -13.07 23.98
N ALA A 403 15.75 -13.83 24.87
CA ALA A 403 16.81 -13.32 25.73
C ALA A 403 18.05 -12.85 24.94
N LYS A 404 18.41 -13.54 23.84
CA LYS A 404 19.54 -13.16 22.98
C LYS A 404 19.23 -11.88 22.18
N TRP A 405 18.03 -11.78 21.61
CA TRP A 405 17.67 -10.77 20.62
C TRP A 405 16.73 -9.68 21.14
N TRP A 406 16.52 -9.57 22.46
CA TRP A 406 15.53 -8.66 23.06
C TRP A 406 15.58 -7.24 22.50
N ALA A 407 16.77 -6.68 22.26
CA ALA A 407 16.95 -5.33 21.74
C ALA A 407 16.49 -5.19 20.28
N VAL A 408 16.72 -6.23 19.46
CA VAL A 408 16.24 -6.28 18.07
C VAL A 408 14.74 -6.54 18.05
N LEU A 409 14.23 -7.40 18.92
CA LEU A 409 12.80 -7.70 19.03
C LEU A 409 11.96 -6.52 19.50
N ALA A 410 12.55 -5.60 20.27
CA ALA A 410 11.88 -4.37 20.68
C ALA A 410 11.43 -3.49 19.50
N THR A 411 12.01 -3.67 18.30
CA THR A 411 11.61 -2.96 17.08
C THR A 411 10.61 -3.74 16.21
N HIS A 412 10.24 -4.97 16.58
CA HIS A 412 9.29 -5.79 15.83
C HIS A 412 7.85 -5.49 16.27
N PHE A 413 6.89 -5.84 15.41
CA PHE A 413 5.47 -5.69 15.72
C PHE A 413 5.01 -6.64 16.84
N PRO A 414 3.96 -6.29 17.61
CA PRO A 414 3.29 -7.25 18.49
C PRO A 414 2.62 -8.38 17.68
N PRO A 415 2.43 -9.57 18.27
CA PRO A 415 1.75 -10.68 17.60
C PRO A 415 0.26 -10.38 17.36
N PRO A 416 -0.46 -11.18 16.54
CA PRO A 416 -1.90 -11.05 16.36
C PRO A 416 -2.68 -11.23 17.68
N PRO A 417 -3.81 -10.52 17.87
CA PRO A 417 -4.54 -9.73 16.87
C PRO A 417 -4.05 -8.29 16.69
N GLN A 418 -3.03 -7.83 17.43
CA GLN A 418 -2.60 -6.42 17.43
C GLN A 418 -1.95 -5.98 16.12
N THR A 419 -1.35 -6.91 15.36
CA THR A 419 -0.78 -6.64 14.04
C THR A 419 -1.13 -7.79 13.12
N SER A 420 -1.65 -7.48 11.93
CA SER A 420 -1.91 -8.50 10.92
C SER A 420 -0.60 -9.12 10.42
N PRO A 421 -0.57 -10.44 10.14
CA PRO A 421 0.59 -11.07 9.51
C PRO A 421 0.98 -10.43 8.17
N GLU A 422 0.01 -9.84 7.46
CA GLU A 422 0.22 -9.08 6.21
C GLU A 422 1.09 -7.84 6.43
N LEU A 423 0.78 -7.03 7.43
CA LEU A 423 1.59 -5.85 7.77
C LEU A 423 2.98 -6.26 8.27
N ALA A 424 3.03 -7.26 9.16
CA ALA A 424 4.28 -7.76 9.69
C ALA A 424 5.19 -8.35 8.60
N ALA A 425 4.64 -8.98 7.55
CA ALA A 425 5.42 -9.51 6.43
C ALA A 425 6.13 -8.45 5.57
N LEU A 426 5.76 -7.18 5.70
CA LEU A 426 6.28 -6.07 4.88
C LEU A 426 7.36 -5.23 5.57
N HIS A 427 7.57 -5.42 6.88
CA HIS A 427 8.42 -4.52 7.67
C HIS A 427 9.91 -4.48 7.25
N LEU A 428 10.40 -5.51 6.55
CA LEU A 428 11.76 -5.58 5.99
C LEU A 428 11.84 -5.33 4.50
N VAL A 429 10.70 -5.25 3.82
CA VAL A 429 10.65 -4.82 2.41
C VAL A 429 10.96 -3.32 2.33
N THR A 430 10.80 -2.62 3.44
CA THR A 430 11.09 -1.21 3.58
C THR A 430 12.16 -1.00 4.64
N ASP A 431 13.41 -0.76 4.24
CA ASP A 431 14.51 -0.33 5.14
C ASP A 431 14.25 1.03 5.84
N LYS A 432 13.04 1.57 5.70
CA LYS A 432 12.50 2.74 6.36
C LYS A 432 11.10 2.38 6.87
N PRO A 433 10.59 2.99 7.95
CA PRO A 433 9.15 2.92 8.22
C PRO A 433 8.40 3.22 6.92
N LEU A 434 7.34 2.47 6.63
CA LEU A 434 6.47 2.72 5.49
C LEU A 434 5.84 4.10 5.70
N THR A 435 6.49 5.14 5.17
CA THR A 435 6.06 6.53 5.26
C THR A 435 5.72 7.04 3.88
N PHE A 436 4.90 8.09 3.83
CA PHE A 436 4.60 8.82 2.60
C PHE A 436 5.87 9.03 1.77
N ARG A 437 5.84 8.63 0.50
CA ARG A 437 6.98 8.67 -0.41
C ARG A 437 7.09 10.07 -1.00
N ILE A 438 8.19 10.76 -0.67
CA ILE A 438 8.49 12.08 -1.22
C ILE A 438 9.43 11.86 -2.42
N PRO A 439 9.02 12.21 -3.65
CA PRO A 439 9.88 12.10 -4.82
C PRO A 439 10.98 13.18 -4.84
N ASP A 440 12.05 12.96 -5.62
CA ASP A 440 13.15 13.92 -5.80
C ASP A 440 12.77 15.19 -6.60
N HIS A 441 11.51 15.29 -7.05
CA HIS A 441 10.97 16.42 -7.80
C HIS A 441 9.72 16.98 -7.10
N LYS A 442 9.28 18.18 -7.50
CA LYS A 442 8.07 18.79 -6.95
C LYS A 442 6.83 17.97 -7.28
N ILE A 443 5.96 17.77 -6.29
CA ILE A 443 4.63 17.18 -6.47
C ILE A 443 3.70 18.26 -7.01
N LEU A 444 3.38 18.21 -8.31
CA LEU A 444 2.43 19.11 -8.94
C LEU A 444 1.13 18.33 -9.15
N ALA A 445 0.19 18.53 -8.24
CA ALA A 445 -1.01 17.71 -8.15
C ALA A 445 -2.31 18.46 -8.46
N THR A 446 -3.34 17.71 -8.83
CA THR A 446 -4.74 18.16 -8.84
C THR A 446 -5.64 17.04 -8.35
N HIS A 447 -6.74 17.36 -7.67
CA HIS A 447 -7.77 16.37 -7.40
C HIS A 447 -8.46 15.95 -8.70
N LEU A 448 -8.66 14.66 -8.87
CA LEU A 448 -9.33 14.08 -10.03
C LEU A 448 -10.84 14.00 -9.76
N LEU A 449 -11.59 14.97 -10.29
CA LEU A 449 -13.05 15.07 -10.08
C LEU A 449 -13.88 14.77 -11.35
N GLY A 450 -13.22 14.55 -12.49
CA GLY A 450 -13.88 14.37 -13.78
C GLY A 450 -14.77 15.55 -14.16
N GLN A 451 -16.00 15.27 -14.59
CA GLN A 451 -17.02 16.30 -14.91
C GLN A 451 -17.97 16.61 -13.73
N GLY A 452 -17.78 15.93 -12.60
CA GLY A 452 -18.63 16.04 -11.42
C GLY A 452 -17.96 16.85 -10.32
N TRP A 453 -18.73 17.10 -9.26
CA TRP A 453 -18.20 17.60 -7.99
C TRP A 453 -17.66 16.43 -7.14
N ALA A 454 -16.83 16.75 -6.14
CA ALA A 454 -16.19 15.78 -5.24
C ALA A 454 -17.16 14.74 -4.67
N ALA A 455 -18.34 15.19 -4.23
CA ALA A 455 -19.38 14.32 -3.67
C ALA A 455 -19.97 13.29 -4.65
N ASN A 456 -19.78 13.47 -5.96
CA ASN A 456 -20.39 12.60 -6.98
C ASN A 456 -19.34 11.90 -7.84
N PHE A 457 -18.06 12.08 -7.55
CA PHE A 457 -16.97 11.62 -8.41
C PHE A 457 -17.12 10.15 -8.79
N TRP A 458 -17.30 9.26 -7.82
CA TRP A 458 -17.40 7.82 -8.05
C TRP A 458 -18.68 7.40 -8.78
N SER A 459 -19.81 8.02 -8.45
CA SER A 459 -21.08 7.77 -9.12
C SER A 459 -21.10 8.20 -10.59
N TYR A 460 -20.22 9.15 -10.98
CA TYR A 460 -20.15 9.70 -12.33
C TYR A 460 -18.82 9.43 -13.04
N LEU A 461 -17.96 8.59 -12.47
CA LEU A 461 -16.68 8.23 -13.06
C LEU A 461 -16.91 7.46 -14.37
N ASN A 462 -16.68 8.15 -15.49
CA ASN A 462 -16.73 7.55 -16.81
C ASN A 462 -15.33 7.12 -17.26
N LEU A 463 -15.02 5.83 -17.08
CA LEU A 463 -13.71 5.27 -17.42
C LEU A 463 -13.31 5.45 -18.89
N HIS A 464 -14.26 5.63 -19.82
CA HIS A 464 -13.95 5.87 -21.23
C HIS A 464 -13.35 7.27 -21.48
N LYS A 465 -13.57 8.23 -20.57
CA LYS A 465 -13.07 9.60 -20.69
C LYS A 465 -11.81 9.87 -19.85
N VAL A 466 -11.52 9.01 -18.89
CA VAL A 466 -10.38 9.19 -17.96
C VAL A 466 -9.06 9.36 -18.71
N ASP A 467 -8.82 8.62 -19.79
CA ASP A 467 -7.56 8.76 -20.55
C ASP A 467 -7.39 10.14 -21.20
N GLU A 468 -8.48 10.77 -21.64
CA GLU A 468 -8.46 12.12 -22.21
C GLU A 468 -8.25 13.16 -21.09
N GLU A 469 -8.89 12.96 -19.94
CA GLU A 469 -8.73 13.82 -18.77
C GLU A 469 -7.31 13.80 -18.21
N LEU A 470 -6.70 12.61 -18.07
CA LEU A 470 -5.32 12.47 -17.57
C LEU A 470 -4.31 13.15 -18.52
N LYS A 471 -4.50 13.03 -19.84
CA LYS A 471 -3.67 13.75 -20.82
C LYS A 471 -3.79 15.26 -20.70
N LEU A 472 -5.01 15.75 -20.47
CA LEU A 472 -5.26 17.18 -20.30
C LEU A 472 -4.60 17.70 -19.01
N ILE A 473 -4.73 16.96 -17.90
CA ILE A 473 -4.04 17.22 -16.64
C ILE A 473 -2.51 17.28 -16.85
N GLN A 474 -1.92 16.31 -17.56
CA GLN A 474 -0.49 16.32 -17.88
C GLN A 474 -0.07 17.52 -18.73
N SER A 475 -0.89 17.90 -19.72
CA SER A 475 -0.61 19.05 -20.58
C SER A 475 -0.55 20.38 -19.81
N MET A 476 -1.19 20.44 -18.63
CA MET A 476 -1.15 21.59 -17.72
C MET A 476 0.09 21.59 -16.81
N GLY A 477 0.95 20.57 -16.91
CA GLY A 477 2.17 20.44 -16.11
C GLY A 477 2.00 19.71 -14.78
N PHE A 478 0.85 19.09 -14.53
CA PHE A 478 0.67 18.22 -13.36
C PHE A 478 1.37 16.87 -13.58
N ASN A 479 2.00 16.36 -12.53
CA ASN A 479 2.66 15.05 -12.50
C ASN A 479 2.03 14.07 -11.50
N THR A 480 1.03 14.54 -10.75
CA THR A 480 0.38 13.79 -9.68
C THR A 480 -1.13 14.02 -9.72
N VAL A 481 -1.93 13.01 -9.36
CA VAL A 481 -3.37 13.18 -9.12
C VAL A 481 -3.71 12.80 -7.67
N ILE A 482 -4.60 13.57 -7.07
CA ILE A 482 -5.21 13.26 -5.77
C ILE A 482 -6.56 12.62 -6.02
N ILE A 483 -6.78 11.40 -5.52
CA ILE A 483 -8.03 10.67 -5.68
C ILE A 483 -8.76 10.66 -4.34
N LEU A 484 -9.98 11.19 -4.32
CA LEU A 484 -10.84 11.12 -3.15
C LEU A 484 -11.43 9.72 -3.07
N VAL A 485 -11.30 9.07 -1.92
CA VAL A 485 -11.85 7.73 -1.69
C VAL A 485 -12.79 7.81 -0.48
N PRO A 486 -14.11 7.94 -0.71
CA PRO A 486 -15.07 8.08 0.36
C PRO A 486 -15.35 6.74 1.05
N TRP A 487 -15.48 6.75 2.37
CA TRP A 487 -15.79 5.52 3.12
C TRP A 487 -17.22 5.03 2.87
N VAL A 488 -18.17 5.96 2.90
CA VAL A 488 -19.61 5.72 2.76
C VAL A 488 -19.94 5.07 1.41
N GLY A 489 -19.39 5.60 0.32
CA GLY A 489 -19.64 5.10 -1.03
C GLY A 489 -19.12 3.67 -1.29
N PHE A 490 -18.10 3.23 -0.56
CA PHE A 490 -17.51 1.90 -0.74
C PHE A 490 -18.16 0.83 0.16
N GLN A 491 -18.59 1.18 1.37
CA GLN A 491 -19.03 0.21 2.38
C GLN A 491 -20.55 0.30 2.64
N THR A 492 -21.30 -0.74 2.28
CA THR A 492 -22.77 -0.82 2.40
C THR A 492 -23.25 -0.85 3.84
N GLN A 493 -22.67 -1.72 4.67
CA GLN A 493 -23.02 -1.88 6.08
C GLN A 493 -21.77 -1.99 6.92
N VAL A 494 -21.85 -1.49 8.16
CA VAL A 494 -20.77 -1.60 9.16
C VAL A 494 -20.90 -2.85 10.03
N ASN A 495 -22.09 -3.47 10.09
CA ASN A 495 -22.33 -4.70 10.85
C ASN A 495 -23.53 -5.50 10.30
N PRO A 496 -23.31 -6.66 9.65
CA PRO A 496 -21.99 -7.19 9.27
C PRO A 496 -21.30 -6.24 8.28
N ILE A 497 -19.96 -6.21 8.29
CA ILE A 497 -19.21 -5.39 7.33
C ILE A 497 -19.46 -5.93 5.92
N THR A 498 -19.99 -5.09 5.03
CA THR A 498 -20.27 -5.42 3.64
C THR A 498 -19.93 -4.25 2.73
N TYR A 499 -19.71 -4.51 1.43
CA TYR A 499 -19.19 -3.53 0.49
C TYR A 499 -19.94 -3.49 -0.84
N TYR A 500 -19.89 -2.34 -1.50
CA TYR A 500 -20.17 -2.19 -2.94
C TYR A 500 -18.92 -2.60 -3.73
N GLU A 501 -18.80 -3.89 -4.06
CA GLU A 501 -17.64 -4.46 -4.77
C GLU A 501 -17.26 -3.71 -6.06
N ASP A 502 -18.26 -3.20 -6.78
CA ASP A 502 -18.07 -2.40 -7.99
C ASP A 502 -17.14 -1.19 -7.75
N TYR A 503 -17.19 -0.54 -6.58
CA TYR A 503 -16.34 0.61 -6.28
C TYR A 503 -14.86 0.23 -6.14
N PHE A 504 -14.55 -0.94 -5.58
CA PHE A 504 -13.16 -1.43 -5.52
C PHE A 504 -12.63 -1.85 -6.88
N ILE A 505 -13.48 -2.42 -7.73
CA ILE A 505 -13.13 -2.73 -9.14
C ILE A 505 -12.80 -1.43 -9.88
N LEU A 506 -13.63 -0.39 -9.74
CA LEU A 506 -13.40 0.91 -10.35
C LEU A 506 -12.15 1.60 -9.80
N PHE A 507 -11.93 1.52 -8.50
CA PHE A 507 -10.73 2.06 -7.86
C PHE A 507 -9.48 1.44 -8.47
N LYS A 508 -9.44 0.11 -8.60
CA LYS A 508 -8.34 -0.61 -9.27
C LYS A 508 -8.18 -0.16 -10.73
N GLN A 509 -9.26 -0.12 -11.51
CA GLN A 509 -9.23 0.30 -12.92
C GLN A 509 -8.76 1.75 -13.09
N LEU A 510 -9.11 2.63 -12.16
CA LEU A 510 -8.64 4.01 -12.15
C LEU A 510 -7.14 4.07 -11.85
N LEU A 511 -6.65 3.35 -10.84
CA LEU A 511 -5.22 3.27 -10.54
C LEU A 511 -4.41 2.70 -11.72
N ASP A 512 -4.92 1.67 -12.39
CA ASP A 512 -4.32 1.10 -13.60
C ASP A 512 -4.17 2.16 -14.70
N LYS A 513 -5.22 2.96 -14.94
CA LYS A 513 -5.16 4.08 -15.90
C LYS A 513 -4.15 5.13 -15.49
N VAL A 514 -4.16 5.58 -14.23
CA VAL A 514 -3.21 6.61 -13.77
C VAL A 514 -1.76 6.12 -13.91
N GLN A 515 -1.48 4.85 -13.61
CA GLN A 515 -0.16 4.24 -13.81
C GLN A 515 0.24 4.19 -15.29
N LEU A 516 -0.67 3.87 -16.20
CA LEU A 516 -0.40 3.84 -17.65
C LEU A 516 0.00 5.21 -18.21
N HIS A 517 -0.42 6.31 -17.57
CA HIS A 517 -0.03 7.66 -17.95
C HIS A 517 1.20 8.18 -17.18
N ASP A 518 1.87 7.33 -16.38
CA ASP A 518 3.04 7.70 -15.56
C ASP A 518 2.81 8.87 -14.59
N LEU A 519 1.56 9.03 -14.13
CA LEU A 519 1.21 9.99 -13.08
C LEU A 519 1.37 9.35 -11.70
N LYS A 520 1.80 10.14 -10.72
CA LYS A 520 1.81 9.71 -9.31
C LYS A 520 0.42 9.81 -8.69
N VAL A 521 0.19 9.05 -7.61
CA VAL A 521 -1.10 8.99 -6.92
C VAL A 521 -0.95 9.37 -5.45
N ILE A 522 -1.83 10.24 -4.99
CA ILE A 522 -2.10 10.49 -3.57
C ILE A 522 -3.57 10.14 -3.31
N LEU A 523 -3.87 9.46 -2.21
CA LEU A 523 -5.24 9.12 -1.83
C LEU A 523 -5.73 10.02 -0.70
N ARG A 524 -6.86 10.72 -0.87
CA ARG A 524 -7.57 11.39 0.23
C ARG A 524 -8.63 10.44 0.76
N LEU A 525 -8.38 9.85 1.92
CA LEU A 525 -9.16 8.76 2.49
C LEU A 525 -10.22 9.28 3.45
N GLY A 526 -11.38 8.63 3.45
CA GLY A 526 -12.43 8.97 4.40
C GLY A 526 -13.14 10.29 4.08
N TYR A 527 -13.07 10.77 2.84
CA TYR A 527 -13.90 11.89 2.39
C TYR A 527 -15.38 11.53 2.61
N THR A 528 -16.05 12.21 3.52
CA THR A 528 -17.36 11.74 3.99
C THR A 528 -18.56 12.48 3.39
N HIS A 529 -18.29 13.52 2.60
CA HIS A 529 -19.29 14.25 1.82
C HIS A 529 -19.52 13.57 0.46
N ASP A 530 -20.11 12.37 0.45
CA ASP A 530 -20.35 11.58 -0.76
C ASP A 530 -21.86 11.32 -0.98
N ASN A 531 -22.30 11.47 -2.23
CA ASN A 531 -23.65 11.18 -2.72
C ASN A 531 -23.74 9.78 -3.34
N GLY A 532 -22.84 8.89 -2.94
CA GLY A 532 -22.83 7.50 -3.35
C GLY A 532 -24.09 6.75 -2.94
N PRO A 533 -24.10 5.44 -3.21
CA PRO A 533 -25.26 4.61 -2.92
C PRO A 533 -25.63 4.64 -1.42
N PRO A 534 -26.91 4.38 -1.07
CA PRO A 534 -27.33 4.34 0.33
C PRO A 534 -26.49 3.35 1.14
N SER A 535 -26.15 3.71 2.38
CA SER A 535 -25.37 2.87 3.28
C SER A 535 -25.92 2.95 4.70
N GLU A 536 -25.82 1.88 5.49
CA GLU A 536 -26.24 1.86 6.89
C GLU A 536 -25.03 1.70 7.85
N PRO A 537 -24.92 2.55 8.89
CA PRO A 537 -25.64 3.81 9.05
C PRO A 537 -25.22 4.85 8.01
N GLU A 538 -25.98 5.94 7.89
CA GLU A 538 -25.67 7.07 7.02
C GLU A 538 -24.30 7.69 7.33
N GLY A 539 -23.70 8.34 6.33
CA GLY A 539 -22.35 8.90 6.40
C GLY A 539 -22.12 9.85 7.58
N PHE A 540 -23.08 10.71 7.88
CA PHE A 540 -23.00 11.63 9.02
C PHE A 540 -22.82 10.89 10.35
N LEU A 541 -23.56 9.80 10.57
CA LEU A 541 -23.42 9.03 11.81
C LEU A 541 -22.06 8.33 11.86
N ARG A 542 -21.56 7.82 10.73
CA ARG A 542 -20.22 7.23 10.65
C ARG A 542 -19.14 8.23 11.08
N GLN A 543 -19.19 9.47 10.58
CA GLN A 543 -18.26 10.54 10.95
C GLN A 543 -18.27 10.82 12.46
N ILE A 544 -19.47 10.94 13.05
CA ILE A 544 -19.64 11.40 14.43
C ILE A 544 -19.09 10.41 15.45
N VAL A 545 -19.31 9.11 15.22
CA VAL A 545 -19.03 8.10 16.25
C VAL A 545 -17.86 7.19 15.91
N VAL A 546 -17.17 7.37 14.78
CA VAL A 546 -16.04 6.49 14.39
C VAL A 546 -14.97 6.35 15.47
N GLY A 547 -14.65 7.43 16.19
CA GLY A 547 -13.66 7.40 17.27
C GLY A 547 -14.18 6.84 18.61
N ALA A 548 -15.50 6.69 18.77
CA ALA A 548 -16.16 6.37 20.04
C ALA A 548 -16.90 5.01 20.05
N ASP A 549 -17.32 4.54 18.88
CA ASP A 549 -18.04 3.28 18.68
C ASP A 549 -17.10 2.22 18.10
N ALA A 550 -16.92 1.12 18.83
CA ALA A 550 -16.00 0.05 18.43
C ALA A 550 -16.40 -0.65 17.13
N VAL A 551 -17.71 -0.74 16.82
CA VAL A 551 -18.21 -1.32 15.57
C VAL A 551 -17.85 -0.40 14.40
N MET A 552 -18.04 0.91 14.56
CA MET A 552 -17.69 1.90 13.54
C MET A 552 -16.19 1.94 13.30
N LEU A 553 -15.38 1.97 14.36
CA LEU A 553 -13.92 1.95 14.25
C LEU A 553 -13.42 0.69 13.55
N THR A 554 -14.00 -0.47 13.88
CA THR A 554 -13.65 -1.74 13.21
C THR A 554 -13.98 -1.68 11.72
N ALA A 555 -15.16 -1.19 11.37
CA ALA A 555 -15.58 -1.05 9.98
C ALA A 555 -14.74 -0.03 9.20
N TRP A 556 -14.27 1.04 9.84
CA TRP A 556 -13.33 2.01 9.28
C TRP A 556 -11.96 1.37 9.02
N CYS A 557 -11.43 0.61 9.98
CA CYS A 557 -10.13 -0.05 9.83
C CYS A 557 -10.16 -1.12 8.73
N ASP A 558 -11.21 -1.94 8.67
CA ASP A 558 -11.41 -2.95 7.61
C ASP A 558 -11.46 -2.30 6.22
N TYR A 559 -12.14 -1.14 6.10
CA TYR A 559 -12.16 -0.36 4.86
C TYR A 559 -10.76 0.10 4.43
N LEU A 560 -9.96 0.61 5.37
CA LEU A 560 -8.58 1.03 5.11
C LEU A 560 -7.69 -0.13 4.70
N GLU A 561 -7.76 -1.27 5.40
CA GLU A 561 -6.99 -2.48 5.06
C GLU A 561 -7.34 -2.95 3.66
N ARG A 562 -8.62 -2.89 3.30
CA ARG A 562 -9.09 -3.29 1.98
C ARG A 562 -8.55 -2.37 0.89
N LEU A 563 -8.57 -1.06 1.08
CA LEU A 563 -7.94 -0.12 0.15
C LEU A 563 -6.42 -0.35 0.04
N TRP A 564 -5.74 -0.51 1.19
CA TRP A 564 -4.31 -0.77 1.23
C TRP A 564 -3.93 -2.05 0.48
N SER A 565 -4.74 -3.11 0.62
CA SER A 565 -4.51 -4.40 -0.05
C SER A 565 -4.39 -4.27 -1.57
N ILE A 566 -5.09 -3.30 -2.16
CA ILE A 566 -5.06 -2.96 -3.59
C ILE A 566 -3.92 -1.97 -3.86
N ALA A 567 -3.94 -0.83 -3.16
CA ALA A 567 -3.10 0.32 -3.46
C ALA A 567 -1.60 0.04 -3.27
N GLN A 568 -1.22 -0.84 -2.33
CA GLN A 568 0.19 -1.17 -2.05
C GLN A 568 0.93 -1.77 -3.24
N SER A 569 0.20 -2.38 -4.20
CA SER A 569 0.79 -2.98 -5.40
C SER A 569 1.21 -1.96 -6.46
N TYR A 570 0.84 -0.68 -6.30
CA TYR A 570 1.08 0.38 -7.27
C TYR A 570 2.36 1.17 -6.92
N PRO A 571 3.43 1.08 -7.73
CA PRO A 571 4.69 1.76 -7.46
C PRO A 571 4.61 3.29 -7.56
N ASN A 572 3.62 3.82 -8.29
CA ASN A 572 3.35 5.25 -8.43
C ASN A 572 2.51 5.84 -7.28
N LEU A 573 2.07 5.02 -6.31
CA LEU A 573 1.46 5.51 -5.07
C LEU A 573 2.50 6.21 -4.20
N LEU A 574 2.26 7.47 -3.86
CA LEU A 574 3.07 8.23 -2.89
C LEU A 574 2.60 7.97 -1.46
N GLY A 575 1.30 7.94 -1.25
CA GLY A 575 0.69 7.66 0.06
C GLY A 575 -0.77 8.10 0.09
N GLY A 576 -1.30 8.22 1.30
CA GLY A 576 -2.64 8.76 1.51
C GLY A 576 -2.67 9.74 2.66
N PHE A 577 -3.75 10.49 2.77
CA PHE A 577 -4.03 11.33 3.93
C PHE A 577 -5.50 11.35 4.29
N ILE A 578 -5.78 11.63 5.56
CA ILE A 578 -7.09 12.06 6.04
C ILE A 578 -7.03 13.57 6.34
N SER A 579 -8.12 14.29 6.15
CA SER A 579 -8.22 15.70 6.54
C SER A 579 -9.01 15.87 7.83
N TRP A 580 -8.66 16.89 8.62
CA TRP A 580 -9.48 17.30 9.76
C TRP A 580 -10.90 17.69 9.31
N GLU A 581 -11.03 18.31 8.13
CA GLU A 581 -12.32 18.70 7.56
C GLU A 581 -13.19 17.51 7.16
N ASP A 582 -12.59 16.39 6.75
CA ASP A 582 -13.34 15.22 6.29
C ASP A 582 -14.12 14.53 7.42
N PHE A 583 -13.77 14.82 8.67
CA PHE A 583 -14.46 14.30 9.85
C PHE A 583 -15.21 15.40 10.64
N PHE A 584 -15.25 16.62 10.12
CA PHE A 584 -15.71 17.82 10.82
C PHE A 584 -17.12 17.73 11.43
N LEU A 585 -17.22 17.92 12.76
CA LEU A 585 -18.47 17.78 13.52
C LEU A 585 -19.10 19.10 13.99
N MET A 586 -18.70 20.24 13.44
CA MET A 586 -19.22 21.54 13.93
C MET A 586 -20.72 21.71 13.74
N ASP A 587 -21.36 20.95 12.84
CA ASP A 587 -22.82 20.88 12.73
C ASP A 587 -23.48 20.47 14.06
N LEU A 588 -22.81 19.64 14.88
CA LEU A 588 -23.30 19.29 16.22
C LEU A 588 -23.40 20.48 17.17
N THR A 589 -22.74 21.60 16.87
CA THR A 589 -22.82 22.82 17.68
C THR A 589 -24.01 23.71 17.31
N HIS A 590 -24.64 23.43 16.16
CA HIS A 590 -25.78 24.17 15.60
C HIS A 590 -27.15 23.50 15.84
N ILE A 591 -27.16 22.24 16.30
CA ILE A 591 -28.40 21.48 16.55
C ILE A 591 -29.07 21.83 17.90
N PRO A 592 -30.37 21.51 18.09
CA PRO A 592 -31.07 21.75 19.35
C PRO A 592 -30.39 21.13 20.57
N LEU A 593 -30.57 21.74 21.75
CA LEU A 593 -29.90 21.36 22.99
C LEU A 593 -30.05 19.86 23.33
N ASP A 594 -31.25 19.30 23.20
CA ASP A 594 -31.50 17.89 23.50
C ASP A 594 -30.66 16.95 22.62
N ASN A 595 -30.47 17.30 21.34
CA ASN A 595 -29.60 16.55 20.44
C ASN A 595 -28.12 16.76 20.79
N ARG A 596 -27.72 17.97 21.21
CA ARG A 596 -26.35 18.23 21.69
C ARG A 596 -26.01 17.43 22.94
N LEU A 597 -26.98 17.20 23.83
CA LEU A 597 -26.81 16.30 24.97
C LEU A 597 -26.67 14.84 24.52
N LEU A 598 -27.55 14.38 23.64
CA LEU A 598 -27.50 13.02 23.10
C LEU A 598 -26.15 12.72 22.44
N PHE A 599 -25.66 13.63 21.60
CA PHE A 599 -24.38 13.42 20.92
C PHE A 599 -23.17 13.62 21.83
N ALA A 600 -23.26 14.43 22.89
CA ALA A 600 -22.19 14.55 23.89
C ALA A 600 -21.89 13.19 24.56
N GLU A 601 -22.92 12.39 24.82
CA GLU A 601 -22.78 11.03 25.32
C GLU A 601 -22.21 10.10 24.23
N ARG A 602 -22.83 10.09 23.04
CA ARG A 602 -22.49 9.14 21.96
C ARG A 602 -21.08 9.32 21.38
N THR A 603 -20.55 10.54 21.35
CA THR A 603 -19.17 10.80 20.90
C THR A 603 -18.14 10.53 21.98
N GLY A 604 -18.56 10.31 23.23
CA GLY A 604 -17.64 10.22 24.36
C GLY A 604 -17.13 11.56 24.88
N TYR A 605 -17.65 12.69 24.39
CA TYR A 605 -17.25 14.02 24.83
C TYR A 605 -17.39 14.20 26.36
N GLN A 606 -18.50 13.75 26.95
CA GLN A 606 -18.69 13.82 28.41
C GLN A 606 -17.65 12.99 29.19
N ASN A 607 -17.23 11.85 28.63
CA ASN A 607 -16.19 11.01 29.24
C ASN A 607 -14.81 11.68 29.14
N TYR A 608 -14.52 12.34 28.01
CA TYR A 608 -13.33 13.15 27.86
C TYR A 608 -13.30 14.29 28.90
N LEU A 609 -14.38 15.07 29.01
CA LEU A 609 -14.46 16.14 30.02
C LEU A 609 -14.21 15.61 31.44
N LYS A 610 -14.80 14.46 31.79
CA LYS A 610 -14.60 13.81 33.09
C LYS A 610 -13.16 13.41 33.38
N GLN A 611 -12.39 13.07 32.36
CA GLN A 611 -10.99 12.66 32.50
C GLN A 611 -10.03 13.85 32.59
N HIS A 612 -10.39 14.98 31.97
CA HIS A 612 -9.48 16.12 31.79
C HIS A 612 -9.82 17.35 32.65
N TYR A 613 -11.08 17.53 33.06
CA TYR A 613 -11.56 18.76 33.68
C TYR A 613 -12.45 18.49 34.90
N PRO A 614 -12.25 19.20 36.03
CA PRO A 614 -13.19 19.17 37.14
C PRO A 614 -14.45 20.00 36.81
N LEU A 615 -15.61 19.67 37.42
CA LEU A 615 -16.89 20.33 37.15
C LEU A 615 -16.87 21.85 37.39
N GLU A 616 -16.07 22.33 38.34
CA GLU A 616 -15.91 23.75 38.65
C GLU A 616 -15.30 24.52 37.47
N THR A 617 -14.33 23.93 36.77
CA THR A 617 -13.73 24.52 35.56
C THR A 617 -14.74 24.54 34.43
N LEU A 618 -15.48 23.44 34.24
CA LEU A 618 -16.52 23.35 33.20
C LEU A 618 -17.61 24.40 33.41
N ALA A 619 -17.96 24.70 34.67
CA ALA A 619 -18.95 25.72 34.99
C ALA A 619 -18.56 27.13 34.53
N ILE A 620 -17.25 27.43 34.49
CA ILE A 620 -16.73 28.70 33.98
C ILE A 620 -16.88 28.76 32.46
N HIS A 621 -16.46 27.70 31.74
CA HIS A 621 -16.53 27.64 30.28
C HIS A 621 -17.98 27.67 29.76
N TYR A 622 -18.89 26.97 30.42
CA TYR A 622 -20.31 26.93 30.04
C TYR A 622 -21.14 28.06 30.64
N GLN A 623 -20.58 28.85 31.56
CA GLN A 623 -21.28 29.87 32.34
C GLN A 623 -22.52 29.31 33.09
N GLN A 624 -22.45 28.03 33.49
CA GLN A 624 -23.53 27.31 34.15
C GLN A 624 -22.94 26.20 35.03
N ALA A 625 -23.44 26.04 36.26
CA ALA A 625 -23.06 24.91 37.11
C ALA A 625 -23.76 23.60 36.68
N PHE A 626 -23.03 22.49 36.76
CA PHE A 626 -23.55 21.14 36.50
C PHE A 626 -23.39 20.27 37.75
N ALA A 627 -24.39 19.44 38.04
CA ALA A 627 -24.29 18.49 39.15
C ALA A 627 -23.51 17.24 38.73
N THR A 628 -23.57 16.87 37.45
CA THR A 628 -22.94 15.68 36.88
C THR A 628 -22.45 15.92 35.45
N TYR A 629 -21.48 15.12 34.99
CA TYR A 629 -20.97 15.21 33.61
C TYR A 629 -22.01 14.84 32.54
N THR A 630 -23.03 14.06 32.90
CA THR A 630 -24.11 13.64 31.98
C THR A 630 -25.05 14.78 31.59
N GLU A 631 -25.02 15.89 32.33
CA GLU A 631 -25.82 17.10 32.04
C GLU A 631 -25.13 18.05 31.06
N ILE A 632 -23.89 17.75 30.64
CA ILE A 632 -23.06 18.66 29.85
C ILE A 632 -23.28 18.39 28.35
N PRO A 633 -23.83 19.36 27.59
CA PRO A 633 -24.04 19.20 26.15
C PRO A 633 -22.76 19.51 25.37
N ILE A 634 -22.70 19.10 24.11
CA ILE A 634 -21.79 19.73 23.13
C ILE A 634 -22.08 21.24 23.15
N PRO A 635 -21.06 22.11 23.26
CA PRO A 635 -21.25 23.55 23.37
C PRO A 635 -21.90 24.14 22.11
N ALA A 636 -22.60 25.26 22.25
CA ALA A 636 -23.15 25.97 21.10
C ALA A 636 -22.03 26.67 20.31
N PHE A 637 -22.23 26.86 19.00
CA PHE A 637 -21.29 27.60 18.15
C PHE A 637 -20.93 28.97 18.74
N LYS A 638 -19.65 29.37 18.68
CA LYS A 638 -19.09 30.61 19.26
C LYS A 638 -19.26 30.80 20.78
N SER A 639 -19.74 29.80 21.52
CA SER A 639 -19.80 29.89 22.99
C SER A 639 -18.43 29.73 23.63
N ASN A 640 -18.26 30.16 24.88
CA ASN A 640 -17.00 30.00 25.62
C ASN A 640 -16.58 28.52 25.81
N GLY A 641 -17.55 27.61 25.81
CA GLY A 641 -17.31 26.17 25.91
C GLY A 641 -16.76 25.53 24.64
N ILE A 642 -16.77 26.22 23.48
CA ILE A 642 -16.38 25.62 22.20
C ILE A 642 -14.93 25.14 22.18
N GLN A 643 -14.04 25.81 22.93
CA GLN A 643 -12.65 25.39 23.12
C GLN A 643 -12.53 23.94 23.62
N LEU A 644 -13.34 23.55 24.60
CA LEU A 644 -13.29 22.21 25.17
C LEU A 644 -13.70 21.14 24.14
N PHE A 645 -14.62 21.49 23.23
CA PHE A 645 -15.04 20.60 22.15
C PHE A 645 -13.99 20.50 21.04
N SER A 646 -13.33 21.61 20.68
CA SER A 646 -12.21 21.59 19.73
C SER A 646 -11.04 20.75 20.27
N GLU A 647 -10.68 20.90 21.54
CA GLU A 647 -9.62 20.10 22.18
C GLU A 647 -9.96 18.60 22.21
N PHE A 648 -11.20 18.26 22.60
CA PHE A 648 -11.71 16.88 22.52
C PHE A 648 -11.61 16.33 21.10
N TRP A 649 -12.02 17.12 20.11
CA TRP A 649 -12.08 16.69 18.73
C TRP A 649 -10.69 16.45 18.15
N ASP A 650 -9.75 17.35 18.42
CA ASP A 650 -8.36 17.18 18.01
C ASP A 650 -7.74 15.92 18.64
N ASP A 651 -7.98 15.67 19.94
CA ASP A 651 -7.53 14.44 20.62
C ASP A 651 -8.15 13.19 19.98
N LEU A 652 -9.46 13.19 19.74
CA LEU A 652 -10.16 12.06 19.13
C LEU A 652 -9.60 11.76 17.74
N LEU A 653 -9.47 12.78 16.89
CA LEU A 653 -8.97 12.63 15.53
C LEU A 653 -7.54 12.09 15.52
N ILE A 654 -6.65 12.60 16.37
CA ILE A 654 -5.23 12.20 16.35
C ILE A 654 -5.06 10.83 17.03
N ASN A 655 -5.56 10.69 18.26
CA ASN A 655 -5.25 9.55 19.11
C ASN A 655 -6.14 8.34 18.88
N LYS A 656 -7.37 8.52 18.38
CA LYS A 656 -8.30 7.41 18.12
C LYS A 656 -8.49 7.12 16.64
N ILE A 657 -8.50 8.13 15.77
CA ILE A 657 -8.73 7.91 14.34
C ILE A 657 -7.39 7.74 13.63
N PHE A 658 -6.55 8.77 13.56
CA PHE A 658 -5.34 8.81 12.76
C PHE A 658 -4.30 7.74 13.15
N LYS A 659 -3.90 7.69 14.43
CA LYS A 659 -2.87 6.73 14.89
C LYS A 659 -3.27 5.27 14.66
N ILE A 660 -4.55 4.94 14.79
CA ILE A 660 -5.08 3.61 14.48
C ILE A 660 -5.13 3.40 12.96
N SER A 661 -5.68 4.37 12.21
CA SER A 661 -5.75 4.32 10.74
C SER A 661 -4.40 4.06 10.09
N LYS A 662 -3.32 4.67 10.60
CA LYS A 662 -1.96 4.49 10.09
C LYS A 662 -1.44 3.04 10.24
N GLN A 663 -1.94 2.28 11.22
CA GLN A 663 -1.62 0.86 11.36
C GLN A 663 -2.25 0.03 10.23
N HIS A 664 -3.41 0.44 9.74
CA HIS A 664 -4.14 -0.25 8.67
C HIS A 664 -3.81 0.28 7.26
N PHE A 665 -3.30 1.51 7.16
CA PHE A 665 -2.77 2.12 5.94
C PHE A 665 -1.40 2.77 6.25
N PRO A 666 -0.28 2.06 6.07
CA PRO A 666 1.04 2.52 6.54
C PRO A 666 1.51 3.86 5.97
N LEU A 667 1.27 4.11 4.67
CA LEU A 667 1.65 5.37 4.00
C LEU A 667 0.71 6.55 4.32
N LEU A 668 -0.11 6.45 5.37
CA LEU A 668 -1.06 7.48 5.75
C LEU A 668 -0.38 8.63 6.50
N THR A 669 -0.75 9.85 6.13
CA THR A 669 -0.49 11.09 6.88
C THR A 669 -1.81 11.82 7.16
N MET A 670 -1.77 13.01 7.71
CA MET A 670 -2.94 13.82 8.00
C MET A 670 -2.69 15.28 7.62
N GLU A 671 -3.72 15.96 7.14
CA GLU A 671 -3.73 17.41 7.01
C GLU A 671 -3.83 18.07 8.40
N VAL A 672 -2.92 18.99 8.71
CA VAL A 672 -2.95 19.74 9.98
C VAL A 672 -3.85 20.97 9.84
N ARG A 673 -4.54 21.34 10.91
CA ARG A 673 -5.52 22.43 10.91
C ARG A 673 -4.82 23.75 11.24
N ILE A 674 -4.64 24.59 10.22
CA ILE A 674 -3.84 25.83 10.32
C ILE A 674 -4.65 27.10 10.60
N ASP A 675 -5.97 27.06 10.47
CA ASP A 675 -6.90 28.13 10.82
C ASP A 675 -7.41 28.01 12.25
N CYS A 676 -8.12 29.05 12.72
CA CYS A 676 -8.62 29.12 14.08
C CYS A 676 -10.15 29.33 14.08
N ASP A 677 -10.83 28.61 14.96
CA ASP A 677 -12.28 28.67 15.12
C ASP A 677 -12.71 29.82 16.06
N PRO A 678 -13.86 30.47 15.84
CA PRO A 678 -14.29 31.58 16.68
C PRO A 678 -14.83 31.13 18.05
N GLN A 679 -14.41 31.80 19.12
CA GLN A 679 -14.84 31.60 20.51
C GLN A 679 -15.23 32.94 21.14
N ALA A 680 -16.52 33.24 21.27
CA ALA A 680 -17.02 34.50 21.81
C ALA A 680 -16.33 35.74 21.18
N GLU A 681 -15.39 36.37 21.90
CA GLU A 681 -14.60 37.53 21.46
C GLU A 681 -13.12 37.16 21.10
N SER A 682 -12.79 35.87 21.02
CA SER A 682 -11.46 35.31 20.71
C SER A 682 -11.53 34.20 19.64
N TYR A 683 -10.40 33.53 19.41
CA TYR A 683 -10.25 32.41 18.47
C TYR A 683 -9.49 31.25 19.11
N ILE A 684 -9.76 30.02 18.66
CA ILE A 684 -9.13 28.77 19.11
C ILE A 684 -8.32 28.22 17.96
N CYS A 685 -7.04 27.95 18.18
CA CYS A 685 -6.19 27.34 17.17
C CYS A 685 -5.93 25.87 17.52
N HIS A 686 -5.86 25.01 16.51
CA HIS A 686 -5.82 23.55 16.63
C HIS A 686 -4.40 23.02 16.82
N GLN A 687 -3.71 23.52 17.85
CA GLN A 687 -2.28 23.26 18.06
C GLN A 687 -1.95 21.77 18.17
N THR A 688 -2.87 20.98 18.71
CA THR A 688 -2.71 19.52 18.86
C THR A 688 -2.57 18.83 17.50
N THR A 689 -3.21 19.33 16.43
CA THR A 689 -3.13 18.74 15.08
C THR A 689 -1.73 18.76 14.48
N PHE A 690 -0.82 19.58 15.01
CA PHE A 690 0.58 19.62 14.61
C PHE A 690 1.42 18.48 15.23
N ASP A 691 0.92 17.80 16.26
CA ASP A 691 1.54 16.61 16.88
C ASP A 691 1.20 15.32 16.10
N ILE A 692 1.40 15.36 14.79
CA ILE A 692 1.46 14.16 13.97
C ILE A 692 2.83 13.52 14.24
N SER A 693 2.83 12.42 15.00
CA SER A 693 4.00 11.67 15.47
C SER A 693 5.22 11.70 14.52
N VAL A 694 6.42 11.72 15.13
CA VAL A 694 7.80 11.78 14.56
C VAL A 694 8.12 10.92 13.32
N ASP A 695 7.22 10.03 12.90
CA ASP A 695 7.42 9.08 11.81
C ASP A 695 7.08 9.65 10.42
N THR A 696 6.54 10.87 10.30
CA THR A 696 6.33 11.50 8.98
C THR A 696 7.18 12.75 8.85
N HIS A 697 8.15 12.76 7.93
CA HIS A 697 8.92 13.96 7.56
C HIS A 697 8.09 14.99 6.74
N LEU A 698 6.76 14.85 6.71
CA LEU A 698 5.84 15.58 5.85
C LEU A 698 4.70 16.19 6.67
N THR A 699 4.42 17.46 6.43
CA THR A 699 3.23 18.17 6.93
C THR A 699 2.34 18.54 5.74
N MET A 700 1.10 18.07 5.76
CA MET A 700 0.08 18.46 4.79
C MET A 700 -0.76 19.62 5.33
N ILE A 701 -0.99 20.63 4.50
CA ILE A 701 -1.82 21.80 4.81
C ILE A 701 -2.68 22.17 3.61
N TYR A 702 -3.81 22.84 3.84
CA TYR A 702 -4.47 23.61 2.79
C TYR A 702 -3.98 25.07 2.80
N TYR A 703 -4.24 25.81 1.72
CA TYR A 703 -3.97 27.24 1.63
C TYR A 703 -5.16 27.98 1.02
N THR A 704 -5.49 29.14 1.60
CA THR A 704 -6.46 30.12 1.08
C THR A 704 -5.98 31.55 1.39
N PRO A 705 -6.31 32.56 0.56
CA PRO A 705 -6.03 33.97 0.84
C PRO A 705 -6.62 34.48 2.17
N ALA A 706 -7.61 33.77 2.74
CA ALA A 706 -8.17 34.06 4.06
C ALA A 706 -7.19 33.89 5.23
N TRP A 707 -6.07 33.19 5.04
CA TRP A 707 -5.12 32.99 6.13
C TRP A 707 -4.51 34.32 6.62
N GLY A 708 -4.60 34.55 7.93
CA GLY A 708 -4.15 35.78 8.58
C GLY A 708 -5.02 37.01 8.29
N ALA A 709 -6.22 36.83 7.71
CA ALA A 709 -7.18 37.90 7.42
C ALA A 709 -8.41 37.82 8.35
N SER A 710 -9.17 38.92 8.47
CA SER A 710 -10.40 38.95 9.30
C SER A 710 -11.57 38.14 8.72
N ASN A 711 -11.49 37.77 7.43
CA ASN A 711 -12.48 36.94 6.76
C ASN A 711 -13.91 37.55 6.72
N GLU A 712 -13.98 38.82 6.32
CA GLU A 712 -15.19 39.64 6.23
C GLU A 712 -15.55 40.02 4.77
N GLY A 713 -15.05 39.25 3.80
CA GLY A 713 -15.30 39.43 2.35
C GLY A 713 -14.38 40.47 1.69
N GLN A 714 -13.33 40.90 2.37
CA GLN A 714 -12.36 41.84 1.80
C GLN A 714 -11.53 41.20 0.67
N LEU A 715 -11.01 42.05 -0.22
CA LEU A 715 -10.02 41.67 -1.23
C LEU A 715 -8.65 42.23 -0.85
N GLU A 716 -7.63 41.40 -0.95
CA GLU A 716 -6.24 41.77 -0.65
C GLU A 716 -5.35 41.78 -1.89
N SER A 717 -4.27 42.55 -1.83
CA SER A 717 -3.29 42.60 -2.91
C SER A 717 -2.40 41.36 -2.95
N ALA A 718 -1.92 41.00 -4.14
CA ALA A 718 -0.95 39.92 -4.32
C ALA A 718 0.27 40.09 -3.39
N ASP A 719 0.85 41.29 -3.33
CA ASP A 719 1.99 41.63 -2.47
C ASP A 719 1.74 41.33 -0.99
N THR A 720 0.51 41.54 -0.50
CA THR A 720 0.17 41.30 0.90
C THR A 720 0.16 39.81 1.20
N LEU A 721 -0.45 39.00 0.31
CA LEU A 721 -0.52 37.56 0.44
C LEU A 721 0.85 36.89 0.31
N LEU A 722 1.67 37.35 -0.66
CA LEU A 722 3.03 36.85 -0.88
C LEU A 722 3.93 37.08 0.34
N LYS A 723 3.73 38.17 1.10
CA LYS A 723 4.45 38.43 2.36
C LYS A 723 4.01 37.53 3.50
N ARG A 724 2.75 37.07 3.51
CA ARG A 724 2.20 36.18 4.55
C ARG A 724 2.64 34.72 4.38
N LEU A 725 2.81 34.26 3.15
CA LEU A 725 3.14 32.86 2.84
C LEU A 725 4.42 32.34 3.54
N PRO A 726 5.58 33.04 3.49
CA PRO A 726 6.77 32.60 4.22
C PRO A 726 6.54 32.48 5.73
N VAL A 727 5.78 33.41 6.31
CA VAL A 727 5.45 33.40 7.75
C VAL A 727 4.57 32.20 8.10
N LEU A 728 3.58 31.87 7.27
CA LEU A 728 2.79 30.66 7.42
C LEU A 728 3.68 29.41 7.41
N PHE A 729 4.52 29.26 6.38
CA PHE A 729 5.37 28.07 6.25
C PHE A 729 6.38 27.95 7.39
N GLU A 730 6.97 29.05 7.85
CA GLU A 730 7.86 29.06 9.01
C GLU A 730 7.12 28.68 10.29
N THR A 731 5.91 29.19 10.50
CA THR A 731 5.06 28.84 11.64
C THR A 731 4.76 27.34 11.65
N VAL A 732 4.35 26.78 10.52
CA VAL A 732 4.06 25.34 10.37
C VAL A 732 5.31 24.50 10.63
N ARG A 733 6.49 24.89 10.13
CA ARG A 733 7.75 24.16 10.37
C ARG A 733 8.15 24.18 11.84
N ASN A 734 8.04 25.33 12.49
CA ASN A 734 8.38 25.47 13.92
C ASN A 734 7.48 24.59 14.79
N GLN A 735 6.26 24.31 14.35
CA GLN A 735 5.31 23.45 15.05
C GLN A 735 5.42 21.95 14.68
N THR A 736 6.05 21.61 13.55
CA THR A 736 6.14 20.23 13.03
C THR A 736 7.56 19.70 12.94
N ASN A 737 8.45 20.09 13.86
CA ASN A 737 9.85 19.66 13.88
C ASN A 737 10.57 19.84 12.53
N HIS A 738 10.31 20.95 11.84
CA HIS A 738 10.87 21.30 10.53
C HIS A 738 10.59 20.30 9.40
N ASN A 739 9.48 19.57 9.47
CA ASN A 739 8.98 18.75 8.37
C ASN A 739 8.84 19.52 7.05
N VAL A 740 8.95 18.81 5.93
CA VAL A 740 8.67 19.41 4.63
C VAL A 740 7.17 19.63 4.46
N ILE A 741 6.78 20.67 3.72
CA ILE A 741 5.38 21.08 3.58
C ILE A 741 4.87 20.69 2.19
N PHE A 742 3.71 20.04 2.13
CA PHE A 742 2.90 19.89 0.92
C PHE A 742 1.58 20.62 1.12
N ILE A 743 1.18 21.40 0.12
CA ILE A 743 -0.12 22.07 0.14
C ILE A 743 -1.12 21.15 -0.58
N ASP A 744 -2.03 20.46 0.11
CA ASP A 744 -2.97 19.54 -0.56
C ASP A 744 -4.01 20.29 -1.41
N GLN A 745 -4.39 21.49 -0.97
CA GLN A 745 -5.31 22.41 -1.64
C GLN A 745 -4.75 23.83 -1.70
N PHE A 746 -4.20 24.21 -2.84
CA PHE A 746 -3.74 25.57 -3.13
C PHE A 746 -4.88 26.42 -3.70
N ASN A 747 -5.80 26.85 -2.83
CA ASN A 747 -7.01 27.58 -3.22
C ASN A 747 -6.74 29.08 -3.35
N PHE A 748 -5.98 29.48 -4.37
CA PHE A 748 -5.72 30.90 -4.66
C PHE A 748 -6.96 31.66 -5.19
N ILE A 749 -8.00 30.92 -5.55
CA ILE A 749 -9.36 31.40 -5.79
C ILE A 749 -10.30 30.52 -4.99
N ASP A 750 -11.17 31.14 -4.20
CA ASP A 750 -12.29 30.48 -3.56
C ASP A 750 -13.54 31.29 -3.84
N ASN A 751 -14.44 30.71 -4.62
CA ASN A 751 -15.75 31.28 -4.90
C ASN A 751 -16.88 30.31 -4.52
N THR A 752 -16.58 29.40 -3.60
CA THR A 752 -17.54 28.42 -3.11
C THR A 752 -18.75 29.18 -2.56
N PRO A 753 -19.98 28.95 -3.08
CA PRO A 753 -21.13 29.72 -2.62
C PRO A 753 -21.33 29.55 -1.12
N GLY A 754 -21.71 30.62 -0.43
CA GLY A 754 -21.77 30.66 1.03
C GLY A 754 -20.48 31.04 1.75
N PHE A 755 -19.36 31.04 1.03
CA PHE A 755 -18.06 31.47 1.51
C PHE A 755 -17.67 32.82 0.91
N GLU A 756 -18.63 33.65 0.49
CA GLU A 756 -18.37 35.00 -0.06
C GLU A 756 -17.75 35.94 0.97
N ARG A 757 -17.86 35.60 2.26
CA ARG A 757 -17.13 36.27 3.34
C ARG A 757 -15.63 35.92 3.37
N ASN A 758 -15.19 34.92 2.62
CA ASN A 758 -13.79 34.57 2.61
C ASN A 758 -12.97 35.68 1.97
N THR A 759 -11.80 35.99 2.54
CA THR A 759 -10.91 36.97 1.91
C THR A 759 -10.41 36.44 0.57
N GLY A 760 -10.44 37.28 -0.46
CA GLY A 760 -10.00 36.93 -1.81
C GLY A 760 -8.79 37.76 -2.27
N ILE A 761 -8.19 37.36 -3.40
CA ILE A 761 -7.19 38.16 -4.10
C ILE A 761 -7.91 39.19 -4.97
N LEU A 762 -7.37 40.41 -5.08
CA LEU A 762 -7.81 41.37 -6.09
C LEU A 762 -7.82 40.69 -7.48
N PRO A 763 -8.97 40.60 -8.19
CA PRO A 763 -9.10 39.80 -9.42
C PRO A 763 -8.04 40.10 -10.49
N GLN A 764 -7.70 41.39 -10.65
CA GLN A 764 -6.69 41.86 -11.60
C GLN A 764 -5.24 41.48 -11.21
N GLN A 765 -5.00 41.02 -9.98
CA GLN A 765 -3.69 40.63 -9.45
C GLN A 765 -3.52 39.12 -9.28
N VAL A 766 -4.53 38.30 -9.61
CA VAL A 766 -4.41 36.82 -9.56
C VAL A 766 -3.25 36.34 -10.44
N ALA A 767 -3.13 36.87 -11.66
CA ALA A 767 -2.05 36.54 -12.58
C ALA A 767 -0.67 36.94 -12.03
N GLN A 768 -0.58 38.09 -11.33
CA GLN A 768 0.65 38.54 -10.67
C GLN A 768 1.03 37.58 -9.54
N PHE A 769 0.07 37.23 -8.68
CA PHE A 769 0.27 36.30 -7.57
C PHE A 769 0.83 34.95 -8.04
N LEU A 770 0.25 34.35 -9.09
CA LEU A 770 0.70 33.06 -9.63
C LEU A 770 2.14 33.09 -10.16
N VAL A 771 2.60 34.22 -10.71
CA VAL A 771 3.98 34.37 -11.18
C VAL A 771 4.93 34.53 -9.99
N GLU A 772 4.59 35.35 -9.01
CA GLU A 772 5.48 35.73 -7.92
C GLU A 772 5.51 34.70 -6.77
N VAL A 773 4.52 33.81 -6.69
CA VAL A 773 4.48 32.73 -5.68
C VAL A 773 5.44 31.57 -6.01
N ALA A 774 5.81 31.41 -7.29
CA ALA A 774 6.70 30.35 -7.77
C ALA A 774 8.00 30.20 -6.96
N PRO A 775 8.83 31.25 -6.75
CA PRO A 775 10.05 31.13 -5.94
C PRO A 775 9.79 30.74 -4.49
N ILE A 776 8.66 31.17 -3.91
CA ILE A 776 8.29 30.82 -2.53
C ILE A 776 7.98 29.33 -2.46
N LEU A 777 7.09 28.81 -3.31
CA LEU A 777 6.76 27.38 -3.34
C LEU A 777 7.99 26.53 -3.68
N GLN A 778 8.83 27.00 -4.60
CA GLN A 778 10.06 26.32 -4.98
C GLN A 778 11.00 26.12 -3.79
N GLN A 779 11.15 27.12 -2.93
CA GLN A 779 12.06 27.06 -1.78
C GLN A 779 11.43 26.39 -0.56
N GLN A 780 10.11 26.52 -0.40
CA GLN A 780 9.47 26.29 0.90
C GLN A 780 8.54 25.07 0.95
N THR A 781 8.14 24.50 -0.18
CA THR A 781 7.25 23.33 -0.21
C THR A 781 7.84 22.21 -1.06
N ILE A 782 7.36 20.99 -0.92
CA ILE A 782 7.65 19.91 -1.87
C ILE A 782 6.70 19.90 -3.06
N GLY A 783 5.78 20.85 -3.14
CA GLY A 783 4.75 20.91 -4.17
C GLY A 783 3.40 21.37 -3.63
N TYR A 784 2.38 21.23 -4.46
CA TYR A 784 1.01 21.59 -4.13
C TYR A 784 0.01 20.74 -4.92
N GLY A 785 -1.24 20.72 -4.46
CA GLY A 785 -2.41 20.18 -5.13
C GLY A 785 -3.45 21.26 -5.40
N LEU A 786 -4.10 21.25 -6.56
CA LEU A 786 -5.33 22.01 -6.77
C LEU A 786 -6.56 21.21 -6.33
N TRP A 787 -7.55 21.90 -5.76
CA TRP A 787 -8.87 21.31 -5.49
C TRP A 787 -9.58 20.87 -6.78
N ALA A 788 -9.43 21.63 -7.87
CA ALA A 788 -9.90 21.22 -9.18
C ALA A 788 -9.08 21.91 -10.28
N TRP A 789 -8.77 21.20 -11.36
CA TRP A 789 -8.10 21.76 -12.53
C TRP A 789 -9.10 22.43 -13.51
N ARG A 790 -10.38 22.07 -13.42
CA ARG A 790 -11.48 22.68 -14.17
C ARG A 790 -12.60 23.07 -13.24
N ASP A 791 -13.42 24.02 -13.64
CA ASP A 791 -14.64 24.32 -12.89
C ASP A 791 -15.57 23.11 -12.91
N VAL A 792 -16.02 22.73 -11.71
CA VAL A 792 -16.88 21.56 -11.49
C VAL A 792 -18.31 22.01 -11.22
N ARG A 793 -19.27 21.22 -11.72
CA ARG A 793 -20.70 21.48 -11.50
C ARG A 793 -21.20 20.57 -10.39
N ALA A 794 -21.80 21.14 -9.35
CA ALA A 794 -22.47 20.36 -8.32
C ALA A 794 -23.72 19.71 -8.91
N ASN A 795 -23.82 18.38 -8.78
CA ASN A 795 -24.92 17.59 -9.31
C ASN A 795 -25.71 16.95 -8.15
N ALA A 796 -27.04 17.16 -8.13
CA ALA A 796 -27.91 16.68 -7.06
C ALA A 796 -28.41 15.22 -7.24
N LEU A 797 -28.03 14.56 -8.34
CA LEU A 797 -28.43 13.18 -8.64
C LEU A 797 -27.38 12.17 -8.18
N LYS A 798 -27.80 11.07 -7.53
CA LYS A 798 -26.87 10.05 -7.00
C LYS A 798 -26.37 9.04 -8.05
N ASN A 799 -27.10 8.81 -9.15
CA ASN A 799 -26.75 7.83 -10.19
C ASN A 799 -27.35 8.22 -11.56
N GLY A 800 -26.95 9.36 -12.12
CA GLY A 800 -27.51 9.87 -13.38
C GLY A 800 -27.04 9.13 -14.64
N LEU A 801 -25.96 8.34 -14.55
CA LEU A 801 -25.42 7.58 -15.68
C LEU A 801 -26.01 6.17 -15.81
N PHE A 802 -26.64 5.63 -14.76
CA PHE A 802 -27.18 4.25 -14.68
C PHE A 802 -26.17 3.13 -14.92
N GLU A 803 -24.88 3.43 -15.05
CA GLU A 803 -23.81 2.45 -15.22
C GLU A 803 -23.72 1.46 -14.04
N ARG A 804 -24.36 1.80 -12.93
CA ARG A 804 -24.36 1.04 -11.69
C ARG A 804 -25.77 0.63 -11.29
N ASN A 805 -25.89 -0.60 -10.79
CA ASN A 805 -27.15 -1.19 -10.36
C ASN A 805 -27.49 -0.82 -8.92
N TYR A 806 -27.43 0.47 -8.56
CA TYR A 806 -27.75 0.93 -7.21
C TYR A 806 -29.24 1.21 -7.04
N PRO A 807 -29.82 0.91 -5.86
CA PRO A 807 -31.21 1.23 -5.54
C PRO A 807 -31.37 2.72 -5.22
N SER A 808 -31.01 3.58 -6.18
CA SER A 808 -31.06 5.03 -6.04
C SER A 808 -32.24 5.66 -6.77
N TRP A 809 -32.89 4.89 -7.64
CA TRP A 809 -34.04 5.30 -8.45
C TRP A 809 -35.21 4.34 -8.22
N ASP A 810 -36.39 4.90 -7.98
CA ASP A 810 -37.66 4.19 -8.01
C ASP A 810 -38.19 4.18 -9.45
N LEU A 811 -38.23 2.99 -10.05
CA LEU A 811 -38.62 2.78 -11.44
C LEU A 811 -39.93 2.00 -11.51
N SER A 812 -40.92 2.57 -12.19
CA SER A 812 -42.19 1.91 -12.49
C SER A 812 -42.41 1.78 -14.00
N GLN A 813 -42.89 0.62 -14.44
CA GLN A 813 -43.11 0.29 -15.86
C GLN A 813 -41.89 0.64 -16.76
N GLY A 814 -40.70 0.32 -16.28
CA GLY A 814 -39.44 0.49 -17.02
C GLY A 814 -38.39 -0.49 -16.54
N GLU A 815 -37.23 -0.47 -17.19
CA GLU A 815 -36.08 -1.30 -16.86
C GLU A 815 -34.76 -0.61 -17.26
N ILE A 816 -33.69 -0.85 -16.52
CA ILE A 816 -32.33 -0.44 -16.93
C ILE A 816 -31.83 -1.48 -17.92
N VAL A 817 -31.47 -1.05 -19.12
CA VAL A 817 -31.01 -1.91 -20.23
C VAL A 817 -29.64 -1.44 -20.74
N PHE A 818 -28.88 -2.35 -21.34
CA PHE A 818 -27.64 -1.98 -22.02
C PHE A 818 -27.94 -1.53 -23.46
N ASP A 819 -27.62 -0.29 -23.83
CA ASP A 819 -27.68 0.16 -25.21
C ASP A 819 -26.37 -0.22 -25.93
N ALA A 820 -26.45 -1.22 -26.80
CA ALA A 820 -25.32 -1.70 -27.57
C ALA A 820 -24.72 -0.64 -28.53
N VAL A 821 -25.47 0.40 -28.90
CA VAL A 821 -24.96 1.48 -29.77
C VAL A 821 -24.02 2.40 -28.99
N GLU A 822 -24.43 2.78 -27.77
CA GLU A 822 -23.66 3.69 -26.91
C GLU A 822 -22.69 2.94 -25.99
N GLN A 823 -22.75 1.60 -25.96
CA GLN A 823 -21.97 0.72 -25.10
C GLN A 823 -22.11 1.06 -23.61
N LYS A 824 -23.33 1.40 -23.18
CA LYS A 824 -23.59 1.93 -21.83
C LYS A 824 -24.99 1.60 -21.36
N LYS A 825 -25.27 1.73 -20.06
CA LYS A 825 -26.60 1.50 -19.49
C LYS A 825 -27.50 2.71 -19.66
N VAL A 826 -28.77 2.44 -19.93
CA VAL A 826 -29.82 3.44 -20.16
C VAL A 826 -31.13 2.97 -19.51
N VAL A 827 -32.05 3.89 -19.22
CA VAL A 827 -33.39 3.55 -18.71
C VAL A 827 -34.36 3.42 -19.88
N LEU A 828 -34.93 2.23 -20.07
CA LEU A 828 -36.09 2.00 -20.92
C LEU A 828 -37.36 2.31 -20.11
N LEU A 829 -38.04 3.39 -20.45
CA LEU A 829 -39.29 3.81 -19.80
C LEU A 829 -40.48 3.56 -20.73
N LYS A 830 -41.39 2.66 -20.35
CA LYS A 830 -42.59 2.35 -21.15
C LYS A 830 -43.64 3.46 -21.00
N SER A 831 -44.65 3.46 -21.86
CA SER A 831 -45.79 4.40 -21.75
C SER A 831 -46.45 4.27 -20.38
N GLY A 832 -46.61 5.38 -19.67
CA GLY A 832 -47.13 5.44 -18.29
C GLY A 832 -46.09 5.11 -17.20
N GLY A 833 -44.86 4.77 -17.58
CA GLY A 833 -43.78 4.48 -16.63
C GLY A 833 -43.20 5.72 -15.98
N THR A 834 -42.73 5.56 -14.74
CA THR A 834 -42.14 6.64 -13.95
C THR A 834 -40.71 6.31 -13.51
N LEU A 835 -39.86 7.32 -13.46
CA LEU A 835 -38.52 7.25 -12.89
C LEU A 835 -38.41 8.34 -11.81
N GLN A 836 -38.11 7.96 -10.58
CA GLN A 836 -38.14 8.83 -9.40
C GLN A 836 -36.89 8.71 -8.56
N GLN A 837 -36.42 9.82 -7.98
CA GLN A 837 -35.31 9.82 -7.03
C GLN A 837 -35.44 10.99 -6.04
N LEU A 838 -35.15 10.71 -4.77
CA LEU A 838 -34.90 11.75 -3.78
C LEU A 838 -33.54 12.41 -4.07
N LEU A 839 -33.55 13.73 -4.28
CA LEU A 839 -32.36 14.50 -4.58
C LEU A 839 -31.44 14.56 -3.35
N SER A 840 -30.13 14.48 -3.58
CA SER A 840 -29.17 14.59 -2.49
C SER A 840 -29.11 16.02 -1.94
N THR A 841 -28.82 16.10 -0.64
CA THR A 841 -28.44 17.35 -0.01
C THR A 841 -27.00 17.67 -0.45
N CYS A 842 -26.80 18.74 -1.22
CA CYS A 842 -25.47 19.26 -1.52
C CYS A 842 -24.85 19.81 -0.21
N PHE A 843 -24.25 18.93 0.61
CA PHE A 843 -23.57 19.33 1.85
C PHE A 843 -22.42 20.29 1.53
N GLY A 844 -22.30 21.39 2.29
CA GLY A 844 -21.20 22.34 2.17
C GLY A 844 -21.44 23.55 1.26
N VAL A 845 -22.59 23.64 0.59
CA VAL A 845 -22.99 24.84 -0.15
C VAL A 845 -24.28 25.35 0.49
N PRO A 846 -24.26 26.50 1.20
CA PRO A 846 -25.48 27.12 1.69
C PRO A 846 -26.49 27.19 0.56
N LEU A 847 -27.74 26.89 0.87
CA LEU A 847 -28.85 26.97 -0.07
C LEU A 847 -28.83 28.35 -0.72
N VAL A 848 -28.27 28.44 -1.93
CA VAL A 848 -28.34 29.67 -2.71
C VAL A 848 -29.76 29.73 -3.22
N THR A 849 -30.63 30.39 -2.47
CA THR A 849 -32.08 30.48 -2.74
C THR A 849 -32.40 31.12 -4.09
N ASP A 850 -31.41 31.77 -4.70
CA ASP A 850 -31.58 32.64 -5.86
C ASP A 850 -31.01 32.05 -7.17
N LYS A 851 -30.44 30.83 -7.15
CA LYS A 851 -29.89 30.17 -8.36
C LYS A 851 -30.78 29.03 -8.85
N LEU A 852 -31.17 29.10 -10.13
CA LEU A 852 -31.99 28.11 -10.83
C LEU A 852 -31.14 26.93 -11.30
N PHE A 853 -31.69 25.71 -11.24
CA PHE A 853 -31.02 24.51 -11.74
C PHE A 853 -31.06 24.41 -13.26
N GLN A 854 -30.05 23.74 -13.79
CA GLN A 854 -30.01 23.21 -15.14
C GLN A 854 -30.13 21.68 -15.09
N PHE A 855 -31.21 21.14 -15.64
CA PHE A 855 -31.40 19.69 -15.80
C PHE A 855 -31.11 19.28 -17.23
N ASP A 856 -30.09 18.46 -17.40
CA ASP A 856 -29.61 17.95 -18.68
C ASP A 856 -29.83 16.44 -18.76
N PHE A 857 -30.41 15.97 -19.86
CA PHE A 857 -30.49 14.54 -20.13
C PHE A 857 -30.60 14.27 -21.63
N LYS A 858 -30.30 13.03 -22.01
CA LYS A 858 -30.45 12.57 -23.39
C LYS A 858 -31.65 11.63 -23.52
N ILE A 859 -32.38 11.76 -24.63
CA ILE A 859 -33.53 10.92 -24.96
C ILE A 859 -33.42 10.31 -26.35
N LYS A 860 -33.84 9.04 -26.50
CA LYS A 860 -33.86 8.31 -27.78
C LYS A 860 -35.12 7.42 -27.89
N PRO A 861 -35.79 7.36 -29.06
CA PRO A 861 -36.92 6.45 -29.25
C PRO A 861 -36.48 4.98 -29.40
N THR A 862 -37.33 4.05 -28.99
CA THR A 862 -37.13 2.63 -29.28
C THR A 862 -37.42 2.33 -30.76
N VAL A 863 -36.61 1.47 -31.39
CA VAL A 863 -36.59 1.19 -32.85
C VAL A 863 -37.95 0.77 -33.43
N ALA A 864 -38.90 0.34 -32.59
CA ALA A 864 -40.21 -0.17 -32.99
C ALA A 864 -41.30 0.90 -33.27
N PHE A 865 -41.10 2.18 -32.92
CA PHE A 865 -42.18 3.19 -32.95
C PHE A 865 -41.82 4.44 -33.76
N THR A 866 -41.62 4.28 -35.08
CA THR A 866 -41.13 5.37 -35.94
C THR A 866 -42.20 6.22 -36.63
N ARG A 867 -43.50 6.01 -36.42
CA ARG A 867 -44.55 6.86 -37.01
C ARG A 867 -45.81 6.95 -36.14
N GLN A 868 -45.92 8.03 -35.35
CA GLN A 868 -47.14 8.84 -35.08
C GLN A 868 -47.15 9.46 -33.67
N LYS A 869 -47.47 10.77 -33.62
CA LYS A 869 -47.58 11.69 -32.47
C LYS A 869 -46.27 12.01 -31.70
N PRO A 870 -46.03 13.28 -31.32
CA PRO A 870 -44.92 13.62 -30.44
C PRO A 870 -45.08 12.84 -29.13
N SER A 871 -44.00 12.17 -28.70
CA SER A 871 -43.96 11.58 -27.36
C SER A 871 -43.73 12.70 -26.35
N LEU A 872 -44.27 12.52 -25.15
CA LEU A 872 -44.34 13.53 -24.11
C LEU A 872 -43.72 12.97 -22.83
N LEU A 873 -42.82 13.71 -22.21
CA LEU A 873 -42.19 13.38 -20.93
C LEU A 873 -42.60 14.46 -19.95
N ALA A 874 -43.38 14.08 -18.95
CA ALA A 874 -43.75 14.97 -17.85
C ALA A 874 -42.66 14.93 -16.78
N ILE A 875 -42.35 16.10 -16.23
CA ILE A 875 -41.26 16.30 -15.27
C ILE A 875 -41.86 17.07 -14.12
N SER A 876 -41.81 16.50 -12.92
CA SER A 876 -42.33 17.13 -11.72
C SER A 876 -41.31 17.07 -10.59
N VAL A 877 -41.20 18.15 -9.84
CA VAL A 877 -40.43 18.20 -8.60
C VAL A 877 -41.39 18.45 -7.45
N SER A 878 -41.26 17.67 -6.37
CA SER A 878 -42.10 17.81 -5.18
C SER A 878 -41.28 17.99 -3.92
N TYR A 879 -41.83 18.73 -2.95
CA TYR A 879 -41.28 18.89 -1.61
C TYR A 879 -42.37 18.62 -0.58
N ALA A 880 -42.08 17.81 0.45
CA ALA A 880 -43.07 17.39 1.45
C ALA A 880 -44.39 16.88 0.82
N HIS A 881 -44.27 16.09 -0.26
CA HIS A 881 -45.39 15.55 -1.06
C HIS A 881 -46.27 16.60 -1.78
N GLN A 882 -45.83 17.85 -1.90
CA GLN A 882 -46.48 18.88 -2.72
C GLN A 882 -45.66 19.18 -3.96
N VAL A 883 -46.30 19.15 -5.14
CA VAL A 883 -45.64 19.48 -6.41
C VAL A 883 -45.38 20.98 -6.46
N CYS A 884 -44.11 21.36 -6.56
CA CYS A 884 -43.66 22.74 -6.61
C CYS A 884 -43.19 23.18 -8.00
N TYR A 885 -42.97 22.22 -8.91
CA TYR A 885 -42.65 22.47 -10.31
C TYR A 885 -43.20 21.37 -11.20
N GLU A 886 -43.73 21.77 -12.36
CA GLU A 886 -44.11 20.86 -13.44
C GLU A 886 -43.67 21.43 -14.80
N ASN A 887 -43.17 20.56 -15.66
CA ASN A 887 -42.88 20.89 -17.06
C ASN A 887 -43.13 19.66 -17.94
N GLN A 888 -43.27 19.89 -19.24
CA GLN A 888 -43.47 18.82 -20.22
C GLN A 888 -42.58 19.05 -21.42
N VAL A 889 -41.87 18.01 -21.83
CA VAL A 889 -41.00 18.04 -22.99
C VAL A 889 -41.57 17.14 -24.07
N SER A 890 -41.72 17.69 -25.28
CA SER A 890 -42.19 16.96 -26.45
C SER A 890 -41.08 16.84 -27.49
N TRP A 891 -40.91 15.67 -28.10
CA TRP A 891 -39.91 15.44 -29.14
C TRP A 891 -40.47 14.62 -30.29
N ARG A 892 -39.80 14.68 -31.45
CA ARG A 892 -40.25 14.04 -32.71
C ARG A 892 -39.12 13.34 -33.51
N SER A 893 -37.86 13.46 -33.09
CA SER A 893 -36.70 12.95 -33.85
C SER A 893 -36.40 11.47 -33.57
N GLN A 894 -35.73 10.81 -34.52
CA GLN A 894 -35.23 9.43 -34.40
C GLN A 894 -33.84 9.34 -33.77
N ASP A 895 -33.14 10.48 -33.62
CA ASP A 895 -31.81 10.57 -33.03
C ASP A 895 -31.86 11.05 -31.58
N TRP A 896 -30.75 10.85 -30.86
CA TRP A 896 -30.56 11.42 -29.51
C TRP A 896 -30.79 12.93 -29.51
N GLN A 897 -31.60 13.41 -28.57
CA GLN A 897 -31.74 14.84 -28.29
C GLN A 897 -31.27 15.14 -26.88
N ALA A 898 -30.45 16.18 -26.73
CA ALA A 898 -30.15 16.79 -25.43
C ALA A 898 -31.28 17.75 -25.07
N ILE A 899 -31.86 17.58 -23.89
CA ILE A 899 -32.90 18.45 -23.36
C ILE A 899 -32.30 19.18 -22.15
N HIS A 900 -32.42 20.50 -22.16
CA HIS A 900 -31.95 21.39 -21.11
C HIS A 900 -33.15 22.11 -20.50
N LEU A 901 -33.37 21.93 -19.21
CA LEU A 901 -34.40 22.66 -18.47
C LEU A 901 -33.76 23.59 -17.47
N GLU A 902 -34.15 24.86 -17.55
CA GLU A 902 -33.75 25.88 -16.59
C GLU A 902 -34.93 26.20 -15.68
N GLY A 903 -34.64 26.67 -14.46
CA GLY A 903 -35.68 27.24 -13.60
C GLY A 903 -36.32 26.30 -12.59
N LEU A 904 -35.70 25.17 -12.25
CA LEU A 904 -36.26 24.27 -11.23
C LEU A 904 -36.05 24.83 -9.81
N PRO A 905 -37.09 24.93 -8.97
CA PRO A 905 -36.96 25.25 -7.55
C PRO A 905 -36.33 24.08 -6.80
N PHE A 906 -35.45 24.36 -5.84
CA PHE A 906 -34.70 23.32 -5.15
C PHE A 906 -34.47 23.61 -3.66
N GLY A 907 -34.33 22.51 -2.93
CA GLY A 907 -33.81 22.43 -1.58
C GLY A 907 -33.56 20.97 -1.21
N THR A 908 -33.17 20.73 0.03
CA THR A 908 -33.04 19.37 0.58
C THR A 908 -34.41 18.71 0.73
N GLY A 909 -34.54 17.40 0.51
CA GLY A 909 -35.81 16.68 0.69
C GLY A 909 -36.80 16.82 -0.47
N TYR A 910 -36.34 17.24 -1.65
CA TYR A 910 -37.12 17.30 -2.88
C TYR A 910 -37.02 15.97 -3.65
N GLU A 911 -38.11 15.54 -4.25
CA GLU A 911 -38.19 14.37 -5.11
C GLU A 911 -38.33 14.80 -6.58
N LEU A 912 -37.46 14.29 -7.46
CA LEU A 912 -37.58 14.41 -8.91
C LEU A 912 -38.36 13.21 -9.46
N LYS A 913 -39.40 13.47 -10.26
CA LYS A 913 -40.17 12.45 -10.98
C LYS A 913 -40.20 12.77 -12.48
N LEU A 914 -39.92 11.75 -13.28
CA LEU A 914 -40.14 11.74 -14.73
C LEU A 914 -41.23 10.73 -15.05
N GLU A 915 -42.16 11.07 -15.92
CA GLU A 915 -43.24 10.19 -16.36
C GLU A 915 -43.35 10.20 -17.88
N ASN A 916 -43.22 9.03 -18.49
CA ASN A 916 -43.41 8.89 -19.93
C ASN A 916 -44.91 8.85 -20.25
N GLN A 917 -45.40 9.86 -20.97
CA GLN A 917 -46.80 9.96 -21.41
C GLN A 917 -46.96 9.65 -22.91
N GLY A 918 -45.92 9.13 -23.55
CA GLY A 918 -45.87 8.79 -24.97
C GLY A 918 -45.41 7.35 -25.23
N THR A 919 -44.71 7.16 -26.34
CA THR A 919 -44.19 5.83 -26.73
C THR A 919 -42.95 5.43 -25.90
N PRO A 920 -42.61 4.13 -25.81
CA PRO A 920 -41.43 3.69 -25.06
C PRO A 920 -40.13 4.35 -25.54
N LEU A 921 -39.32 4.82 -24.59
CA LEU A 921 -38.14 5.65 -24.83
C LEU A 921 -36.96 5.20 -23.97
N LEU A 922 -35.75 5.50 -24.43
CA LEU A 922 -34.50 5.31 -23.71
C LEU A 922 -34.02 6.67 -23.17
N LEU A 923 -33.65 6.70 -21.89
CA LEU A 923 -33.08 7.88 -21.23
C LEU A 923 -31.66 7.59 -20.72
N ALA A 924 -30.75 8.54 -20.87
CA ALA A 924 -29.36 8.42 -20.41
C ALA A 924 -28.73 9.78 -20.09
N ASP A 925 -27.53 9.74 -19.48
CA ASP A 925 -26.70 10.91 -19.21
C ASP A 925 -27.44 12.02 -18.43
N PHE A 926 -28.01 11.68 -17.28
CA PHE A 926 -28.73 12.64 -16.46
C PHE A 926 -27.80 13.48 -15.61
N TYR A 927 -28.02 14.78 -15.63
CA TYR A 927 -27.33 15.74 -14.79
C TYR A 927 -28.32 16.77 -14.27
N LEU A 928 -28.26 17.07 -12.98
CA LEU A 928 -29.05 18.14 -12.36
C LEU A 928 -28.09 19.10 -11.69
N TYR A 929 -27.63 20.08 -12.45
CA TYR A 929 -26.61 21.03 -12.03
C TYR A 929 -27.21 22.21 -11.27
N GLN A 930 -26.65 22.52 -10.10
CA GLN A 930 -27.08 23.64 -9.26
C GLN A 930 -26.24 24.89 -9.46
N HIS A 931 -24.92 24.72 -9.41
CA HIS A 931 -23.95 25.80 -9.40
C HIS A 931 -22.60 25.30 -9.89
N TYR A 932 -21.75 26.27 -10.24
CA TYR A 932 -20.34 26.05 -10.56
C TYR A 932 -19.50 26.36 -9.34
N GLN A 933 -18.56 25.48 -9.01
CA GLN A 933 -17.39 25.85 -8.23
C GLN A 933 -16.34 26.31 -9.23
N GLU A 934 -16.02 27.61 -9.26
CA GLU A 934 -15.16 28.21 -10.29
C GLU A 934 -13.68 28.28 -9.83
N ASN A 935 -13.22 27.21 -9.17
CA ASN A 935 -11.87 27.10 -8.63
C ASN A 935 -10.86 26.53 -9.63
N GLY A 936 -11.32 26.13 -10.83
CA GLY A 936 -10.47 25.58 -11.88
C GLY A 936 -9.66 26.64 -12.64
N ILE A 937 -8.64 26.17 -13.37
CA ILE A 937 -7.83 27.02 -14.27
C ILE A 937 -8.44 27.13 -15.67
N ILE A 938 -9.35 26.21 -16.01
CA ILE A 938 -10.26 26.30 -17.15
C ILE A 938 -11.71 26.29 -16.66
N ASP A 939 -12.60 26.91 -17.42
CA ASP A 939 -14.02 26.92 -17.10
C ASP A 939 -14.69 25.56 -17.36
N ALA A 940 -15.96 25.45 -17.00
CA ALA A 940 -16.71 24.20 -17.17
C ALA A 940 -16.96 23.82 -18.64
N ASN A 941 -16.79 24.75 -19.57
CA ASN A 941 -16.89 24.55 -21.03
C ASN A 941 -15.53 24.22 -21.67
N GLY A 942 -14.45 24.21 -20.89
CA GLY A 942 -13.09 23.94 -21.36
C GLY A 942 -12.35 25.18 -21.88
N GLN A 943 -12.84 26.39 -21.63
CA GLN A 943 -12.15 27.63 -22.00
C GLN A 943 -11.10 28.00 -20.94
N GLU A 944 -9.93 28.42 -21.41
CA GLU A 944 -8.85 28.91 -20.54
C GLU A 944 -9.28 30.20 -19.81
N LYS A 945 -9.03 30.27 -18.50
CA LYS A 945 -9.24 31.51 -17.74
C LYS A 945 -8.12 32.51 -18.02
N ILE A 946 -8.36 33.78 -17.69
CA ILE A 946 -7.44 34.90 -17.97
C ILE A 946 -6.01 34.70 -17.42
N PHE A 947 -5.86 33.94 -16.35
CA PHE A 947 -4.58 33.66 -15.69
C PHE A 947 -3.99 32.27 -16.05
N TYR A 948 -4.59 31.55 -16.99
CA TYR A 948 -4.20 30.18 -17.36
C TYR A 948 -2.72 30.10 -17.75
N GLN A 949 -2.23 31.02 -18.59
CA GLN A 949 -0.84 31.02 -19.03
C GLN A 949 0.15 31.27 -17.87
N GLN A 950 -0.21 32.10 -16.88
CA GLN A 950 0.60 32.31 -15.68
C GLN A 950 0.63 31.06 -14.80
N PHE A 951 -0.47 30.32 -14.71
CA PHE A 951 -0.51 29.04 -14.03
C PHE A 951 0.39 27.98 -14.72
N ILE A 952 0.34 27.88 -16.06
CA ILE A 952 1.22 26.98 -16.82
C ILE A 952 2.69 27.35 -16.57
N SER A 953 3.02 28.65 -16.56
CA SER A 953 4.36 29.14 -16.23
C SER A 953 4.79 28.76 -14.81
N LEU A 954 3.89 28.84 -13.82
CA LEU A 954 4.16 28.38 -12.45
C LEU A 954 4.56 26.90 -12.44
N ASN A 955 3.81 26.02 -13.09
CA ASN A 955 4.14 24.59 -13.17
C ASN A 955 5.45 24.31 -13.89
N GLN A 956 5.74 25.05 -14.97
CA GLN A 956 7.02 24.93 -15.67
C GLN A 956 8.19 25.33 -14.78
N GLN A 957 8.09 26.44 -14.05
CA GLN A 957 9.13 26.89 -13.12
C GLN A 957 9.41 25.88 -12.01
N LEU A 958 8.35 25.27 -11.45
CA LEU A 958 8.47 24.24 -10.42
C LEU A 958 8.97 22.88 -10.96
N SER A 959 8.82 22.63 -12.27
CA SER A 959 9.27 21.40 -12.94
C SER A 959 10.73 21.44 -13.38
N VAL A 960 11.25 22.62 -13.73
CA VAL A 960 12.59 22.81 -14.35
C VAL A 960 13.74 22.72 -13.34
N SER A 961 13.49 22.75 -12.03
CA SER A 961 14.56 22.66 -11.04
C SER A 961 15.04 21.20 -10.85
N GLN A 962 15.90 20.73 -11.75
CA GLN A 962 17.07 19.99 -11.29
C GLN A 962 18.02 21.00 -10.63
N GLN A 963 17.66 21.51 -9.45
CA GLN A 963 18.73 21.64 -8.48
C GLN A 963 18.99 20.21 -8.04
N PRO A 964 20.22 19.66 -8.21
CA PRO A 964 20.54 18.46 -7.47
C PRO A 964 20.20 18.77 -6.02
N SER A 965 19.37 17.94 -5.40
CA SER A 965 19.35 17.90 -3.95
C SER A 965 20.81 17.91 -3.50
N PRO A 966 21.19 18.68 -2.47
CA PRO A 966 22.42 18.37 -1.78
C PRO A 966 22.27 16.90 -1.39
N LYS A 967 22.92 16.00 -2.12
CA LYS A 967 23.06 14.63 -1.69
C LYS A 967 23.96 14.74 -0.47
N THR A 968 23.33 14.88 0.69
CA THR A 968 23.98 14.77 2.00
C THR A 968 24.41 13.31 2.14
N PHE A 969 25.47 12.92 1.44
CA PHE A 969 26.16 11.69 1.74
C PHE A 969 27.05 11.93 2.95
N PHE A 970 26.46 11.98 4.14
CA PHE A 970 27.10 11.54 5.39
C PHE A 970 25.99 11.15 6.38
N ARG A 971 26.07 9.93 6.93
CA ARG A 971 25.40 9.63 8.20
C ARG A 971 26.10 10.47 9.26
N LEU A 972 25.32 11.17 10.09
CA LEU A 972 25.82 11.90 11.27
C LEU A 972 26.63 10.99 12.23
N GLU A 973 26.53 9.66 12.08
CA GLU A 973 27.18 8.66 12.91
C GLU A 973 28.69 8.48 12.63
N GLU A 974 29.23 8.97 11.51
CA GLU A 974 30.68 8.90 11.22
C GLU A 974 31.46 10.15 11.62
N ILE A 975 30.79 11.19 12.12
CA ILE A 975 31.45 12.27 12.86
C ILE A 975 31.06 12.05 14.31
N THR A 976 31.97 11.57 15.15
CA THR A 976 31.82 11.72 16.60
C THR A 976 32.40 13.08 16.97
N PRO A 977 31.59 14.15 17.13
CA PRO A 977 32.00 15.20 18.04
C PRO A 977 31.99 14.54 19.42
N SER A 978 33.18 14.27 19.97
CA SER A 978 33.28 14.17 21.42
C SER A 978 32.66 15.45 21.97
N ILE A 979 31.49 15.31 22.58
CA ILE A 979 30.65 16.34 23.17
C ILE A 979 31.53 17.45 23.78
N PHE A 980 31.57 18.64 23.17
CA PHE A 980 32.05 19.85 23.83
C PHE A 980 30.85 20.55 24.47
N ASN A 981 30.29 19.94 25.51
CA ASN A 981 29.53 20.69 26.51
C ASN A 981 30.52 21.21 27.53
N GLY A 982 30.90 22.48 27.40
CA GLY A 982 31.71 23.18 28.39
C GLY A 982 31.67 24.68 28.15
N LEU A 983 31.30 25.43 29.17
CA LEU A 983 31.51 26.88 29.26
C LEU A 983 32.95 27.21 28.83
N PHE A 984 33.12 28.02 27.79
CA PHE A 984 34.43 28.45 27.31
C PHE A 984 34.85 29.73 28.06
N PRO A 985 35.99 29.76 28.76
CA PRO A 985 36.47 30.98 29.42
C PRO A 985 37.12 31.96 28.42
N ASP A 986 36.99 33.27 28.73
CA ASP A 986 37.23 34.50 27.95
C ASP A 986 38.57 34.73 27.23
N ARG A 987 39.40 33.73 26.92
CA ARG A 987 40.63 33.96 26.13
C ARG A 987 40.93 32.86 25.13
N TRP A 988 40.33 32.98 23.96
CA TRP A 988 40.64 32.20 22.75
C TRP A 988 41.66 32.97 21.90
N MET A 989 42.94 32.95 22.29
CA MET A 989 44.05 33.36 21.41
C MET A 989 44.89 32.13 21.07
N GLY A 990 45.08 31.85 19.78
CA GLY A 990 46.05 30.86 19.28
C GLY A 990 45.70 29.38 19.52
N LYS A 991 44.43 29.00 19.40
CA LYS A 991 44.01 27.58 19.46
C LYS A 991 43.59 27.05 18.10
N THR A 992 44.02 25.82 17.83
CA THR A 992 43.80 25.06 16.60
C THR A 992 42.65 24.07 16.77
N LEU A 993 41.71 24.06 15.82
CA LEU A 993 40.68 23.01 15.73
C LEU A 993 41.01 22.02 14.61
N THR A 994 41.03 20.72 14.92
CA THR A 994 41.46 19.68 13.98
C THR A 994 40.42 18.59 13.77
N GLY A 995 40.13 18.28 12.50
CA GLY A 995 39.18 17.23 12.11
C GLY A 995 39.66 16.43 10.90
N ILE A 996 39.09 15.23 10.72
CA ILE A 996 39.36 14.30 9.62
C ILE A 996 38.16 14.27 8.67
N ILE A 997 38.39 14.44 7.37
CA ILE A 997 37.36 14.29 6.32
C ILE A 997 37.75 13.17 5.37
N ALA A 998 36.78 12.30 5.02
CA ALA A 998 36.97 11.21 4.07
C ALA A 998 36.93 11.69 2.61
N LYS A 999 37.84 11.16 1.79
CA LYS A 999 38.00 11.53 0.38
C LYS A 999 36.81 11.07 -0.50
N PRO A 1000 36.26 11.93 -1.38
CA PRO A 1000 35.34 11.49 -2.42
C PRO A 1000 36.10 10.68 -3.50
N LYS A 1001 35.68 9.43 -3.75
CA LYS A 1001 36.39 8.48 -4.64
C LYS A 1001 36.27 8.76 -6.15
N GLU A 1002 35.37 9.65 -6.56
CA GLU A 1002 34.85 9.69 -7.94
C GLU A 1002 34.98 11.06 -8.63
N LEU A 1003 35.67 12.06 -8.04
CA LEU A 1003 35.72 13.43 -8.57
C LEU A 1003 37.16 13.94 -8.79
N ASP A 1004 37.47 14.41 -10.00
CA ASP A 1004 38.79 14.97 -10.37
C ASP A 1004 39.03 16.40 -9.85
N TYR A 1005 37.94 17.16 -9.63
CA TYR A 1005 37.93 18.52 -9.09
C TYR A 1005 36.73 18.71 -8.17
N PHE A 1006 36.92 19.43 -7.07
CA PHE A 1006 35.84 19.77 -6.16
C PHE A 1006 36.07 21.15 -5.52
N THR A 1007 34.99 21.88 -5.29
CA THR A 1007 35.02 23.11 -4.46
C THR A 1007 34.67 22.74 -3.03
N PHE A 1008 35.42 23.29 -2.08
CA PHE A 1008 35.18 23.12 -0.65
C PHE A 1008 34.55 24.39 -0.08
N ILE A 1009 33.41 24.25 0.61
CA ILE A 1009 32.70 25.37 1.22
C ILE A 1009 32.74 25.21 2.73
N VAL A 1010 33.11 26.29 3.42
CA VAL A 1010 33.08 26.41 4.88
C VAL A 1010 32.06 27.47 5.26
N LYS A 1011 31.03 27.10 6.00
CA LYS A 1011 30.10 28.08 6.59
C LYS A 1011 30.50 28.40 8.02
N ALA A 1012 30.49 29.67 8.39
CA ALA A 1012 30.76 30.13 9.75
C ALA A 1012 29.75 31.19 10.18
N TYR A 1013 29.26 31.12 11.41
CA TYR A 1013 28.32 32.09 11.98
C TYR A 1013 29.05 33.05 12.95
N ILE A 1014 28.85 34.36 12.78
CA ILE A 1014 29.33 35.40 13.71
C ILE A 1014 28.13 36.11 14.35
N PRO A 1015 28.00 36.11 15.69
CA PRO A 1015 26.91 36.81 16.37
C PRO A 1015 26.83 38.32 16.06
N GLU A 1016 25.61 38.87 15.99
CA GLU A 1016 25.34 40.27 15.60
C GLU A 1016 25.88 41.33 16.58
N ASN A 1017 26.20 40.94 17.81
CA ASN A 1017 26.76 41.82 18.85
C ASN A 1017 28.27 42.06 18.75
N TRP A 1018 28.94 41.64 17.65
CA TRP A 1018 30.40 41.68 17.47
C TRP A 1018 30.91 42.52 16.25
N PRO A 1019 30.46 43.77 16.04
CA PRO A 1019 30.72 44.51 14.79
C PRO A 1019 32.15 45.08 14.61
N ASP A 1020 33.00 45.16 15.65
CA ASP A 1020 34.24 45.96 15.62
C ASP A 1020 35.57 45.15 15.53
N TYR A 1021 35.52 43.85 15.27
CA TYR A 1021 36.73 43.00 15.22
C TYR A 1021 37.12 42.62 13.80
N HIS A 1022 38.37 42.91 13.41
CA HIS A 1022 38.99 42.30 12.23
C HIS A 1022 39.25 40.81 12.53
N ASN A 1023 38.28 39.97 12.20
CA ASN A 1023 38.39 38.52 12.38
C ASN A 1023 39.15 37.92 11.20
N TYR A 1024 40.30 37.29 11.46
CA TYR A 1024 41.05 36.54 10.47
C TYR A 1024 40.84 35.04 10.70
N LEU A 1025 40.56 34.31 9.62
CA LEU A 1025 40.46 32.86 9.65
C LEU A 1025 41.53 32.27 8.74
N THR A 1026 42.43 31.48 9.32
CA THR A 1026 43.38 30.68 8.53
C THR A 1026 42.90 29.24 8.50
N ILE A 1027 42.77 28.69 7.29
CA ILE A 1027 42.38 27.30 7.04
C ILE A 1027 43.57 26.58 6.42
N THR A 1028 44.06 25.53 7.06
CA THR A 1028 45.11 24.68 6.48
C THR A 1028 44.51 23.35 6.06
N LEU A 1029 44.76 22.92 4.81
CA LEU A 1029 44.35 21.62 4.27
C LEU A 1029 45.61 20.86 3.83
N GLY A 1030 45.99 19.81 4.58
CA GLY A 1030 47.26 19.12 4.34
C GLY A 1030 48.46 20.07 4.51
N ASN A 1031 49.25 20.29 3.45
CA ASN A 1031 50.40 21.20 3.45
C ASN A 1031 50.10 22.60 2.87
N GLN A 1032 48.88 22.86 2.39
CA GLN A 1032 48.50 24.15 1.80
C GLN A 1032 47.71 25.00 2.79
N ILE A 1033 48.07 26.28 2.88
CA ILE A 1033 47.46 27.27 3.77
C ILE A 1033 46.59 28.20 2.93
N TYR A 1034 45.32 28.32 3.31
CA TYR A 1034 44.34 29.24 2.74
C TYR A 1034 44.00 30.28 3.81
N CYS A 1035 44.58 31.48 3.68
CA CYS A 1035 44.25 32.60 4.55
C CYS A 1035 43.02 33.33 4.01
N VAL A 1036 41.95 33.35 4.78
CA VAL A 1036 40.74 34.12 4.46
C VAL A 1036 40.94 35.54 4.98
N HIS A 1037 41.55 36.36 4.14
CA HIS A 1037 41.70 37.79 4.40
C HIS A 1037 40.46 38.55 3.88
N HIS A 1038 39.31 38.37 4.52
CA HIS A 1038 38.13 39.19 4.24
C HIS A 1038 37.44 39.57 5.55
N PRO A 1039 36.84 40.78 5.67
CA PRO A 1039 36.04 41.12 6.83
C PRO A 1039 34.81 40.21 6.83
N ILE A 1040 34.75 39.28 7.78
CA ILE A 1040 33.60 38.40 7.97
C ILE A 1040 32.50 39.24 8.65
N GLY A 1041 31.32 39.30 8.04
CA GLY A 1041 30.19 40.07 8.57
C GLY A 1041 29.50 39.35 9.74
N THR A 1042 28.65 40.04 10.46
CA THR A 1042 27.73 39.40 11.42
C THR A 1042 26.68 38.56 10.66
N GLY A 1043 26.32 37.40 11.20
CA GLY A 1043 25.45 36.41 10.56
C GLY A 1043 26.22 35.21 10.00
N TYR A 1044 25.57 34.44 9.11
CA TYR A 1044 26.22 33.33 8.40
C TYR A 1044 27.09 33.85 7.26
N ASN A 1045 28.31 33.33 7.20
CA ASN A 1045 29.29 33.65 6.18
C ASN A 1045 29.72 32.36 5.50
N GLU A 1046 29.73 32.36 4.17
CA GLU A 1046 30.21 31.24 3.36
C GLU A 1046 31.58 31.59 2.79
N ILE A 1047 32.55 30.71 3.03
CA ILE A 1047 33.91 30.83 2.54
C ILE A 1047 34.10 29.72 1.52
N ILE A 1048 34.35 30.11 0.27
CA ILE A 1048 34.51 29.21 -0.85
C ILE A 1048 36.02 29.04 -1.12
N ILE A 1049 36.49 27.79 -1.10
CA ILE A 1049 37.84 27.41 -1.49
C ILE A 1049 37.74 26.65 -2.81
N ASP A 1050 38.02 27.37 -3.90
CA ASP A 1050 37.91 26.85 -5.26
C ASP A 1050 39.17 26.10 -5.72
N SER A 1051 38.99 25.22 -6.72
CA SER A 1051 40.05 24.64 -7.56
C SER A 1051 41.01 23.66 -6.89
N LEU A 1052 40.51 22.80 -6.00
CA LEU A 1052 41.30 21.73 -5.40
C LEU A 1052 41.43 20.55 -6.38
N THR A 1053 42.66 20.10 -6.67
CA THR A 1053 42.91 19.04 -7.66
C THR A 1053 43.16 17.68 -7.02
N HIS A 1054 42.68 16.61 -7.64
CA HIS A 1054 42.76 15.24 -7.11
C HIS A 1054 44.19 14.74 -6.80
N ALA A 1055 45.23 15.37 -7.37
CA ALA A 1055 46.65 15.01 -7.19
C ALA A 1055 47.31 15.63 -5.95
N GLU A 1056 46.68 16.61 -5.30
CA GLU A 1056 47.24 17.34 -4.14
C GLU A 1056 46.80 16.76 -2.78
N PHE A 1057 46.04 15.65 -2.76
CA PHE A 1057 45.32 15.14 -1.58
C PHE A 1057 45.70 13.71 -1.17
N GLU A 1058 46.27 13.55 0.04
CA GLU A 1058 46.39 12.28 0.79
C GLU A 1058 45.00 11.82 1.34
N PRO A 1059 44.78 10.53 1.64
CA PRO A 1059 43.45 9.98 1.95
C PRO A 1059 42.83 10.45 3.27
N ILE A 1060 43.59 11.16 4.13
CA ILE A 1060 43.15 11.70 5.41
C ILE A 1060 43.52 13.19 5.43
N LEU A 1061 42.52 14.06 5.52
CA LEU A 1061 42.71 15.51 5.58
C LEU A 1061 42.82 15.96 7.03
N PHE A 1062 43.82 16.78 7.36
CA PHE A 1062 43.86 17.56 8.60
C PHE A 1062 43.36 18.98 8.31
N LEU A 1063 42.27 19.39 8.96
CA LEU A 1063 41.86 20.79 9.02
C LEU A 1063 42.52 21.46 10.23
N GLN A 1064 42.98 22.69 10.11
CA GLN A 1064 43.42 23.52 11.24
C GLN A 1064 42.79 24.90 11.10
N PHE A 1065 41.97 25.28 12.08
CA PHE A 1065 41.41 26.63 12.21
C PHE A 1065 42.21 27.43 13.23
N GLU A 1066 42.78 28.56 12.82
CA GLU A 1066 43.35 29.55 13.73
C GLU A 1066 42.59 30.88 13.58
N ALA A 1067 42.05 31.36 14.70
CA ALA A 1067 41.47 32.69 14.80
C ALA A 1067 42.47 33.61 15.52
N GLU A 1068 42.93 34.66 14.83
CA GLU A 1068 43.71 35.75 15.43
C GLU A 1068 42.82 36.98 15.59
N THR A 1069 42.64 37.43 16.83
CA THR A 1069 42.03 38.73 17.11
C THR A 1069 43.13 39.80 17.10
N VAL A 1070 43.05 40.78 16.19
CA VAL A 1070 43.93 41.96 16.25
C VAL A 1070 43.18 43.08 16.97
N PHE A 1071 43.60 43.43 18.18
CA PHE A 1071 43.01 44.51 18.97
C PHE A 1071 43.28 45.89 18.34
N SER A 1072 42.30 46.79 18.43
CA SER A 1072 42.54 48.24 18.34
C SER A 1072 43.27 48.72 19.61
N PRO A 1073 44.32 49.55 19.55
CA PRO A 1073 45.16 49.85 20.72
C PRO A 1073 44.50 50.64 21.87
N ASN A 1074 43.28 51.17 21.71
CA ASN A 1074 42.85 52.33 22.52
C ASN A 1074 41.60 52.17 23.39
N GLN A 1075 40.97 51.00 23.51
CA GLN A 1075 39.80 50.85 24.39
C GLN A 1075 39.83 49.52 25.13
N TYR A 1076 40.36 49.56 26.34
CA TYR A 1076 40.02 48.59 27.39
C TYR A 1076 39.59 49.38 28.62
N ASP A 1077 38.32 49.25 29.00
CA ASP A 1077 37.89 49.51 30.37
C ASP A 1077 38.22 48.25 31.18
N THR A 1078 39.06 48.37 32.20
CA THR A 1078 39.60 47.25 32.97
C THR A 1078 38.57 46.55 33.87
N TYR A 1079 37.29 46.88 33.75
CA TYR A 1079 36.21 46.40 34.63
C TYR A 1079 35.00 45.76 33.93
N SER A 1080 34.99 45.58 32.60
CA SER A 1080 33.94 44.78 31.97
C SER A 1080 34.25 43.28 32.05
N GLU A 1081 33.69 42.60 33.05
CA GLU A 1081 33.43 41.15 32.97
C GLU A 1081 32.30 40.95 31.96
N ASP A 1082 32.64 40.97 30.67
CA ASP A 1082 31.69 40.70 29.61
C ASP A 1082 31.75 39.20 29.29
N ASN A 1083 30.90 38.41 29.96
CA ASN A 1083 30.68 36.99 29.69
C ASN A 1083 30.02 36.82 28.29
N ARG A 1084 30.75 37.12 27.22
CA ARG A 1084 30.28 36.92 25.85
C ARG A 1084 30.66 35.51 25.41
N GLU A 1085 29.72 34.59 25.52
CA GLU A 1085 29.85 33.23 24.99
C GLU A 1085 30.11 33.28 23.47
N VAL A 1086 31.24 32.70 23.05
CA VAL A 1086 31.53 32.44 21.63
C VAL A 1086 30.98 31.07 21.28
N SER A 1087 29.87 31.05 20.57
CA SER A 1087 29.34 29.81 19.99
C SER A 1087 29.69 29.75 18.51
N LEU A 1088 30.76 29.03 18.16
CA LEU A 1088 30.99 28.54 16.80
C LEU A 1088 29.98 27.41 16.56
N LEU A 1089 28.74 27.80 16.29
CA LEU A 1089 27.58 26.91 16.40
C LEU A 1089 27.40 25.97 15.21
N LEU A 1090 28.05 26.23 14.07
CA LEU A 1090 28.00 25.32 12.94
C LEU A 1090 29.13 25.61 11.95
N ILE A 1091 29.96 24.61 11.67
CA ILE A 1091 30.80 24.58 10.47
C ILE A 1091 30.23 23.49 9.58
N GLU A 1092 29.55 23.88 8.51
CA GLU A 1092 29.08 22.96 7.48
C GLU A 1092 30.16 22.81 6.40
N PHE A 1093 30.40 21.56 6.00
CA PHE A 1093 31.31 21.21 4.93
C PHE A 1093 30.53 20.68 3.74
N GLY A 1094 30.85 21.16 2.54
CA GLY A 1094 30.23 20.70 1.30
C GLY A 1094 31.23 20.55 0.17
N PHE A 1095 30.96 19.60 -0.73
CA PHE A 1095 31.69 19.43 -1.99
C PHE A 1095 30.77 19.79 -3.15
N VAL A 1096 31.26 20.60 -4.09
CA VAL A 1096 30.58 20.86 -5.37
C VAL A 1096 31.41 20.25 -6.50
N ALA A 1097 30.81 19.32 -7.25
CA ALA A 1097 31.41 18.72 -8.43
C ALA A 1097 31.16 19.61 -9.66
N TYR A 1098 32.22 19.95 -10.40
CA TYR A 1098 32.10 20.54 -11.73
C TYR A 1098 32.57 19.53 -12.78
N GLU A 1099 31.65 18.99 -13.57
CA GLU A 1099 32.02 18.40 -14.86
C GLU A 1099 32.45 19.52 -15.80
N LYS A 1100 33.66 19.38 -16.35
CA LYS A 1100 34.26 20.35 -17.24
C LYS A 1100 33.50 20.35 -18.57
N ILE A 1101 32.53 21.26 -18.73
CA ILE A 1101 32.05 21.64 -20.07
C ILE A 1101 33.23 22.30 -20.79
N ASN A 1102 33.93 21.52 -21.60
CA ASN A 1102 34.95 22.00 -22.51
C ASN A 1102 34.49 21.77 -23.96
N LYS A 1103 33.92 22.85 -24.54
CA LYS A 1103 34.02 23.31 -25.94
C LYS A 1103 34.04 22.27 -27.08
N ILE A 1104 32.98 22.31 -27.89
CA ILE A 1104 33.05 22.40 -29.38
C ILE A 1104 32.03 23.48 -29.77
N LEU A 1105 32.38 24.78 -29.79
CA LEU A 1105 32.76 25.59 -30.96
C LEU A 1105 31.89 25.46 -32.23
N THR A 1106 31.32 26.62 -32.62
CA THR A 1106 30.99 27.09 -33.99
C THR A 1106 29.94 26.34 -34.81
N HIS A 1107 28.69 26.83 -34.80
CA HIS A 1107 28.08 27.54 -35.95
C HIS A 1107 26.79 28.26 -35.57
#